data_AF-A0A7L2VVG1-F1
#
_entry.id   AF-A0A7L2VVG1-F1
#
_cell.length_a   1.000
_cell.length_b   1.000
_cell.length_c   1.000
_cell.angle_alpha   90.00
_cell.angle_beta   90.00
_cell.angle_gamma   90.00
#
_symmetry.space_group_name_H-M   'P 1'
#
loop_
_entity.id
_entity.type
_entity.pdbx_description
1 polymer ?
#
loop_
_entity_poly.entity_id
_entity_poly.type
_entity_poly.pdbx_seq_one_letter_code
_entity_poly.pdbx_strand_id
1 'polypeptide(L)'
;SPQGHYVACMATILSQMDKDHYSSYIKGFPSRPELMDFLMETFILFKDLIGKTVYPSDWMVMNMVQNREFLRAINQFATTLTEMFLSNGNFELQLWNNYFHLAVAFLTQDSLQLENFSQAKRNSIQAKYGDMRATIGAAIRDMWYKLGHRKIEFIPGMVGPILEMTLVPELELRKSTIPIFFDMMLCEYQLTKGFSRFEDEILRKLDSEVEGGRGDEQYKQLFESILLSCCRRHPELAKPGENFIALVAGLLERLLDYRAVMNDENKTYSMSCTVNLLNFYKEIDRQAMYIRYLYKLKDLHVSYENYTEGAYTLLLHARLLKWSDEVNTAPMQGLHSPSLHTQRQLKEALYNQIIDYFDQGKMWEEAIHICKELAEQYESEVFDYEMLSDILQREAKFYEKILKVLRPSPDYFAVGYYGQGFPTFLRNKVFIYRGKEYERREDFEMQLLSPFPNAEKLQSTSPPGQDITGSPGQYIQCFTVQPVEEAKVRFKDRSIPEQITNFYKANHVQKFNYSRPFKKGPKDPDNEFANMWIERTTFVTAYPLPGILRWFVVTSTTMTIISPLENAIETMMKTNEKIMSEINRHQNDPGLPINPLSMLLNGIVDPAVMGGFAKYETAFFQESYLQEHPQDNGNIEKLKDLIAWQIPLLAEGVRIHGRKVTEDLRPFHERMEQCFVQLRAKVESQYGVREMICFEDRRSGRPRSMAWGPSWDHLSYAGDRQLLHSMEVPPTPKPTHHPPESEERRGERRENRSSTFFGYRRQDPQPSISELPEPKDEKRRPSHMSESSLGSPDGKQPPPSRDPPSTQPSTAGTSPSPTGFGGRVKSASKLPPLPRKISPTVYETFLEQSD
;
A
#
# COMPACT_ATOMS: atom_id res chain seq x y z
N SER A 1 16.36 35.19 32.39
CA SER A 1 15.57 36.42 32.13
C SER A 1 15.20 37.08 33.46
N PRO A 2 14.47 38.22 33.51
CA PRO A 2 13.90 38.74 34.75
C PRO A 2 13.00 37.72 35.47
N GLN A 3 12.20 36.94 34.73
CA GLN A 3 11.30 35.91 35.27
C GLN A 3 12.02 34.88 36.15
N GLY A 4 13.23 34.45 35.75
CA GLY A 4 14.04 33.52 36.54
C GLY A 4 14.43 34.02 37.93
N HIS A 5 14.47 35.34 38.16
CA HIS A 5 14.73 35.89 39.49
C HIS A 5 13.49 35.75 40.38
N TYR A 6 12.30 36.06 39.85
CA TYR A 6 11.04 35.86 40.57
C TYR A 6 10.78 34.37 40.89
N VAL A 7 11.09 33.46 39.97
CA VAL A 7 10.96 32.00 40.20
C VAL A 7 11.99 31.50 41.20
N ALA A 8 13.21 32.05 41.23
CA ALA A 8 14.19 31.75 42.28
C ALA A 8 13.71 32.22 43.67
N CYS A 9 13.18 33.44 43.77
CA CYS A 9 12.56 33.95 45.00
C CYS A 9 11.38 33.09 45.45
N MET A 10 10.48 32.72 44.53
CA MET A 10 9.33 31.85 44.82
C MET A 10 9.79 30.47 45.34
N ALA A 11 10.73 29.81 44.64
CA ALA A 11 11.27 28.54 45.10
C ALA A 11 12.00 28.65 46.45
N THR A 12 12.67 29.78 46.73
CA THR A 12 13.27 30.04 48.04
C THR A 12 12.20 30.17 49.13
N ILE A 13 11.11 30.91 48.89
CA ILE A 13 9.98 31.02 49.84
C ILE A 13 9.36 29.64 50.12
N LEU A 14 9.02 28.89 49.07
CA LEU A 14 8.45 27.54 49.17
C LEU A 14 9.39 26.56 49.92
N SER A 15 10.71 26.77 49.85
CA SER A 15 11.68 25.96 50.60
C SER A 15 11.67 26.22 52.10
N GLN A 16 11.40 27.46 52.53
CA GLN A 16 11.35 27.84 53.95
C GLN A 16 10.02 27.46 54.61
N MET A 17 8.93 27.36 53.84
CA MET A 17 7.62 26.96 54.36
C MET A 17 7.59 25.48 54.78
N ASP A 18 7.32 25.22 56.06
CA ASP A 18 6.91 23.90 56.56
C ASP A 18 5.39 23.71 56.55
N LYS A 19 4.91 22.54 57.02
CA LYS A 19 3.50 22.18 57.03
C LYS A 19 2.63 23.16 57.82
N ASP A 20 3.15 23.77 58.88
CA ASP A 20 2.40 24.70 59.73
C ASP A 20 2.32 26.09 59.08
N HIS A 21 3.36 26.48 58.33
CA HIS A 21 3.31 27.66 57.46
C HIS A 21 2.27 27.51 56.34
N TYR A 22 2.28 26.37 55.60
CA TYR A 22 1.23 26.11 54.60
C TYR A 22 -0.16 26.07 55.25
N SER A 23 -0.33 25.36 56.37
CA SER A 23 -1.62 25.26 57.08
C SER A 23 -2.14 26.61 57.57
N SER A 24 -1.26 27.48 58.06
CA SER A 24 -1.63 28.82 58.53
C SER A 24 -1.96 29.76 57.37
N TYR A 25 -1.23 29.66 56.25
CA TYR A 25 -1.51 30.44 55.04
C TYR A 25 -2.86 30.07 54.41
N ILE A 26 -3.14 28.77 54.27
CA ILE A 26 -4.42 28.26 53.75
C ILE A 26 -5.61 28.65 54.65
N LYS A 27 -5.41 28.72 55.98
CA LYS A 27 -6.41 29.24 56.94
C LYS A 27 -6.56 30.76 56.93
N GLY A 28 -5.69 31.49 56.23
CA GLY A 28 -5.74 32.95 56.10
C GLY A 28 -6.71 33.47 55.03
N PHE A 29 -7.19 32.61 54.14
CA PHE A 29 -8.18 32.98 53.13
C PHE A 29 -9.57 33.16 53.77
N PRO A 30 -10.23 34.32 53.59
CA PRO A 30 -11.48 34.62 54.29
C PRO A 30 -12.70 33.92 53.66
N SER A 31 -12.60 33.46 52.41
CA SER A 31 -13.66 32.72 51.73
C SER A 31 -13.16 31.51 50.95
N ARG A 32 -14.06 30.55 50.72
CA ARG A 32 -13.81 29.34 49.93
C ARG A 32 -13.53 29.65 48.44
N PRO A 33 -14.24 30.57 47.76
CA PRO A 33 -13.90 30.99 46.41
C PRO A 33 -12.49 31.56 46.29
N GLU A 34 -12.07 32.48 47.17
CA GLU A 34 -10.71 33.06 47.10
C GLU A 34 -9.61 32.00 47.25
N LEU A 35 -9.82 30.98 48.10
CA LEU A 35 -8.92 29.83 48.21
C LEU A 35 -8.93 28.95 46.95
N MET A 36 -10.09 28.79 46.31
CA MET A 36 -10.24 28.03 45.06
C MET A 36 -9.53 28.73 43.91
N ASP A 37 -9.75 30.03 43.74
CA ASP A 37 -9.14 30.88 42.72
C ASP A 37 -7.61 30.90 42.88
N PHE A 38 -7.12 31.12 44.11
CA PHE A 38 -5.69 31.04 44.42
C PHE A 38 -5.07 29.68 44.04
N LEU A 39 -5.75 28.56 44.31
CA LEU A 39 -5.26 27.23 43.95
C LEU A 39 -5.31 27.00 42.43
N MET A 40 -6.35 27.49 41.73
CA MET A 40 -6.44 27.45 40.26
C MET A 40 -5.31 28.26 39.61
N GLU A 41 -5.12 29.52 40.01
CA GLU A 41 -4.02 30.37 39.54
C GLU A 41 -2.65 29.74 39.83
N THR A 42 -2.44 29.21 41.04
CA THR A 42 -1.19 28.55 41.41
C THR A 42 -0.93 27.29 40.57
N PHE A 43 -1.96 26.48 40.29
CA PHE A 43 -1.80 25.27 39.47
C PHE A 43 -1.52 25.62 38.01
N ILE A 44 -2.21 26.62 37.46
CA ILE A 44 -1.98 27.12 36.09
C ILE A 44 -0.56 27.70 36.00
N LEU A 45 -0.16 28.55 36.94
CA LEU A 45 1.18 29.13 37.02
C LEU A 45 2.26 28.05 37.09
N PHE A 46 2.13 27.08 37.98
CA PHE A 46 3.12 25.99 38.08
C PHE A 46 3.20 25.19 36.77
N LYS A 47 2.07 24.84 36.16
CA LYS A 47 2.00 24.11 34.88
C LYS A 47 2.71 24.90 33.77
N ASP A 48 2.52 26.21 33.72
CA ASP A 48 3.14 27.09 32.71
C ASP A 48 4.66 27.26 32.95
N LEU A 49 5.10 27.35 34.21
CA LEU A 49 6.53 27.42 34.59
C LEU A 49 7.28 26.08 34.45
N ILE A 50 6.56 24.95 34.39
CA ILE A 50 7.09 23.62 34.06
C ILE A 50 7.19 23.46 32.54
N GLY A 51 6.10 23.77 31.81
CA GLY A 51 6.04 23.63 30.35
C GLY A 51 6.92 24.64 29.59
N LYS A 52 7.28 25.77 30.21
CA LYS A 52 8.21 26.77 29.67
C LYS A 52 9.40 26.90 30.64
N THR A 53 10.43 26.08 30.43
CA THR A 53 11.61 26.01 31.31
C THR A 53 12.26 27.38 31.53
N VAL A 54 12.15 27.88 32.76
CA VAL A 54 12.52 29.26 33.12
C VAL A 54 14.04 29.46 33.19
N TYR A 55 14.76 28.39 33.55
CA TYR A 55 16.22 28.32 33.48
C TYR A 55 16.64 27.48 32.27
N PRO A 56 17.85 27.72 31.71
CA PRO A 56 18.46 26.85 30.71
C PRO A 56 18.51 25.37 31.14
N SER A 57 18.47 24.45 30.17
CA SER A 57 18.45 23.01 30.43
C SER A 57 19.77 22.46 31.01
N ASP A 58 20.88 23.18 30.83
CA ASP A 58 22.17 22.90 31.49
C ASP A 58 22.20 23.31 32.96
N TRP A 59 21.30 24.20 33.43
CA TRP A 59 21.20 24.67 34.82
C TRP A 59 20.52 23.63 35.74
N MET A 60 20.94 22.38 35.63
CA MET A 60 20.35 21.20 36.27
C MET A 60 20.16 21.32 37.79
N VAL A 61 21.06 22.03 38.49
CA VAL A 61 20.93 22.25 39.94
C VAL A 61 19.74 23.16 40.25
N MET A 62 19.53 24.22 39.46
CA MET A 62 18.38 25.12 39.62
C MET A 62 17.07 24.40 39.24
N ASN A 63 17.07 23.68 38.12
CA ASN A 63 15.91 22.91 37.67
C ASN A 63 15.49 21.84 38.71
N MET A 64 16.45 21.09 39.27
CA MET A 64 16.16 20.07 40.29
C MET A 64 15.74 20.67 41.64
N VAL A 65 16.27 21.83 42.03
CA VAL A 65 15.81 22.53 43.26
C VAL A 65 14.39 23.09 43.06
N GLN A 66 14.11 23.75 41.93
CA GLN A 66 12.76 24.22 41.60
C GLN A 66 11.77 23.05 41.62
N ASN A 67 12.09 21.95 40.93
CA ASN A 67 11.22 20.78 40.88
C ASN A 67 10.98 20.17 42.27
N ARG A 68 11.99 20.11 43.15
CA ARG A 68 11.83 19.60 44.51
C ARG A 68 10.87 20.44 45.34
N GLU A 69 10.98 21.78 45.30
CA GLU A 69 10.07 22.63 46.08
C GLU A 69 8.68 22.72 45.45
N PHE A 70 8.56 22.65 44.12
CA PHE A 70 7.27 22.55 43.43
C PHE A 70 6.56 21.23 43.82
N LEU A 71 7.27 20.10 43.80
CA LEU A 71 6.74 18.81 44.27
C LEU A 71 6.27 18.87 45.73
N ARG A 72 7.04 19.53 46.61
CA ARG A 72 6.67 19.72 48.03
C ARG A 72 5.38 20.53 48.17
N ALA A 73 5.26 21.64 47.45
CA ALA A 73 4.08 22.50 47.43
C ALA A 73 2.85 21.79 46.85
N ILE A 74 2.98 21.12 45.70
CA ILE A 74 1.92 20.33 45.05
C ILE A 74 1.36 19.28 46.03
N ASN A 75 2.21 18.60 46.80
CA ASN A 75 1.77 17.62 47.80
C ASN A 75 1.05 18.27 49.02
N GLN A 76 1.37 19.51 49.39
CA GLN A 76 0.58 20.23 50.41
C GLN A 76 -0.79 20.61 49.85
N PHE A 77 -0.84 21.18 48.64
CA PHE A 77 -2.09 21.55 47.99
C PHE A 77 -2.99 20.34 47.70
N ALA A 78 -2.43 19.16 47.39
CA ALA A 78 -3.17 17.90 47.28
C ALA A 78 -3.87 17.49 48.59
N THR A 79 -3.25 17.81 49.73
CA THR A 79 -3.84 17.57 51.06
C THR A 79 -5.01 18.53 51.28
N THR A 80 -4.82 19.84 51.06
CA THR A 80 -5.90 20.83 51.11
C THR A 80 -7.06 20.50 50.17
N LEU A 81 -6.76 20.04 48.94
CA LEU A 81 -7.74 19.63 47.94
C LEU A 81 -8.59 18.43 48.42
N THR A 82 -7.94 17.47 49.10
CA THR A 82 -8.64 16.33 49.73
C THR A 82 -9.57 16.78 50.85
N GLU A 83 -9.09 17.65 51.73
CA GLU A 83 -9.81 18.04 52.96
C GLU A 83 -10.96 19.02 52.68
N MET A 84 -10.75 20.00 51.80
CA MET A 84 -11.69 21.10 51.57
C MET A 84 -12.59 20.90 50.34
N PHE A 85 -12.15 20.17 49.31
CA PHE A 85 -12.78 20.16 47.98
C PHE A 85 -13.20 18.76 47.48
N LEU A 86 -13.30 17.76 48.37
CA LEU A 86 -13.74 16.39 48.03
C LEU A 86 -15.17 16.04 48.50
N SER A 87 -15.70 16.75 49.50
CA SER A 87 -16.94 16.35 50.17
C SER A 87 -18.18 16.51 49.28
N ASN A 88 -19.21 15.68 49.48
CA ASN A 88 -20.28 15.44 48.49
C ASN A 88 -20.99 16.69 47.96
N GLY A 89 -21.26 17.70 48.81
CA GLY A 89 -21.89 18.97 48.43
C GLY A 89 -20.90 20.11 48.11
N ASN A 90 -19.62 19.80 47.97
CA ASN A 90 -18.49 20.75 47.96
C ASN A 90 -17.34 20.26 47.05
N PHE A 91 -17.67 19.57 45.96
CA PHE A 91 -16.70 19.11 44.97
C PHE A 91 -16.53 20.11 43.83
N GLU A 92 -15.28 20.37 43.42
CA GLU A 92 -14.95 21.30 42.33
C GLU A 92 -14.17 20.59 41.21
N LEU A 93 -14.87 20.22 40.14
CA LEU A 93 -14.33 19.41 39.05
C LEU A 93 -13.15 20.09 38.34
N GLN A 94 -13.20 21.41 38.11
CA GLN A 94 -12.15 22.13 37.37
C GLN A 94 -10.86 22.25 38.17
N LEU A 95 -10.95 22.45 39.49
CA LEU A 95 -9.76 22.52 40.36
C LEU A 95 -9.04 21.17 40.44
N TRP A 96 -9.80 20.06 40.58
CA TRP A 96 -9.22 18.71 40.54
C TRP A 96 -8.65 18.36 39.16
N ASN A 97 -9.31 18.76 38.07
CA ASN A 97 -8.82 18.55 36.70
C ASN A 97 -7.49 19.29 36.47
N ASN A 98 -7.40 20.56 36.90
CA ASN A 98 -6.16 21.33 36.87
C ASN A 98 -5.04 20.71 37.73
N TYR A 99 -5.37 20.15 38.91
CA TYR A 99 -4.41 19.40 39.73
C TYR A 99 -3.84 18.18 38.98
N PHE A 100 -4.68 17.34 38.36
CA PHE A 100 -4.19 16.17 37.62
C PHE A 100 -3.35 16.57 36.40
N HIS A 101 -3.79 17.56 35.61
CA HIS A 101 -3.01 18.09 34.49
C HIS A 101 -1.67 18.70 34.93
N LEU A 102 -1.61 19.38 36.07
CA LEU A 102 -0.36 19.87 36.65
C LEU A 102 0.55 18.71 37.07
N ALA A 103 0.04 17.73 37.80
CA ALA A 103 0.82 16.62 38.34
C ALA A 103 1.38 15.73 37.21
N VAL A 104 0.61 15.50 36.15
CA VAL A 104 1.08 14.84 34.92
C VAL A 104 2.16 15.67 34.24
N ALA A 105 1.93 16.96 33.97
CA ALA A 105 2.93 17.82 33.33
C ALA A 105 4.24 17.92 34.14
N PHE A 106 4.14 17.96 35.47
CA PHE A 106 5.29 17.90 36.36
C PHE A 106 6.08 16.59 36.23
N LEU A 107 5.40 15.46 36.03
CA LEU A 107 6.00 14.14 35.85
C LEU A 107 6.64 13.98 34.46
N THR A 108 5.95 14.43 33.40
CA THR A 108 6.32 14.18 31.99
C THR A 108 7.32 15.17 31.39
N GLN A 109 7.68 16.25 32.11
CA GLN A 109 8.66 17.26 31.67
C GLN A 109 10.04 16.69 31.33
N ASP A 110 10.72 17.26 30.32
CA ASP A 110 12.05 16.81 29.87
C ASP A 110 13.11 16.77 30.99
N SER A 111 13.04 17.71 31.94
CA SER A 111 14.06 17.84 32.99
C SER A 111 14.08 16.67 33.98
N LEU A 112 12.98 15.90 34.06
CA LEU A 112 12.87 14.70 34.89
C LEU A 112 12.98 13.38 34.11
N GLN A 113 13.11 13.40 32.78
CA GLN A 113 13.30 12.17 32.00
C GLN A 113 14.76 11.72 32.07
N LEU A 114 15.13 11.11 33.20
CA LEU A 114 16.51 10.83 33.60
C LEU A 114 17.26 9.87 32.66
N GLU A 115 16.52 9.07 31.89
CA GLU A 115 16.97 8.23 30.78
C GLU A 115 17.62 9.03 29.63
N ASN A 116 17.25 10.30 29.43
CA ASN A 116 17.85 11.18 28.42
C ASN A 116 19.20 11.77 28.89
N PHE A 117 19.68 11.40 30.08
CA PHE A 117 20.95 11.84 30.64
C PHE A 117 21.98 10.71 30.72
N SER A 118 23.26 11.06 30.59
CA SER A 118 24.37 10.12 30.78
C SER A 118 24.31 9.46 32.16
N GLN A 119 24.73 8.19 32.25
CA GLN A 119 24.59 7.38 33.47
C GLN A 119 25.19 8.05 34.72
N ALA A 120 26.33 8.73 34.58
CA ALA A 120 26.95 9.48 35.69
C ALA A 120 26.07 10.63 36.19
N LYS A 121 25.43 11.38 35.27
CA LYS A 121 24.48 12.46 35.59
C LYS A 121 23.21 11.89 36.23
N ARG A 122 22.64 10.81 35.68
CA ARG A 122 21.49 10.10 36.25
C ARG A 122 21.75 9.63 37.69
N ASN A 123 22.86 8.93 37.91
CA ASN A 123 23.25 8.44 39.24
C ASN A 123 23.43 9.58 40.25
N SER A 124 24.06 10.69 39.85
CA SER A 124 24.27 11.86 40.71
C SER A 124 22.94 12.55 41.10
N ILE A 125 21.99 12.66 40.16
CA ILE A 125 20.65 13.21 40.43
C ILE A 125 19.89 12.30 41.40
N GLN A 126 19.81 11.00 41.10
CA GLN A 126 19.07 10.04 41.93
C GLN A 126 19.66 9.95 43.36
N ALA A 127 20.98 9.98 43.52
CA ALA A 127 21.63 9.96 44.83
C ALA A 127 21.37 11.23 45.68
N LYS A 128 21.06 12.38 45.06
CA LYS A 128 20.85 13.66 45.77
C LYS A 128 19.36 14.04 45.93
N TYR A 129 18.50 13.60 45.01
CA TYR A 129 17.11 14.05 44.93
C TYR A 129 16.07 12.91 44.86
N GLY A 130 16.50 11.64 44.72
CA GLY A 130 15.62 10.52 44.39
C GLY A 130 15.09 10.58 42.95
N ASP A 131 14.12 9.73 42.61
CA ASP A 131 13.32 9.90 41.39
C ASP A 131 11.96 10.51 41.75
N MET A 132 11.82 11.81 41.47
CA MET A 132 10.63 12.60 41.78
C MET A 132 9.37 12.08 41.07
N ARG A 133 9.53 11.38 39.93
CA ARG A 133 8.41 10.86 39.12
C ARG A 133 7.65 9.76 39.86
N ALA A 134 8.37 8.89 40.58
CA ALA A 134 7.75 7.87 41.42
C ALA A 134 6.95 8.48 42.58
N THR A 135 7.47 9.56 43.20
CA THR A 135 6.77 10.28 44.28
C THR A 135 5.49 10.96 43.81
N ILE A 136 5.53 11.73 42.72
CA ILE A 136 4.31 12.38 42.19
C ILE A 136 3.35 11.36 41.58
N GLY A 137 3.84 10.28 40.96
CA GLY A 137 3.00 9.19 40.43
C GLY A 137 2.22 8.46 41.53
N ALA A 138 2.82 8.24 42.69
CA ALA A 138 2.11 7.74 43.88
C ALA A 138 1.06 8.75 44.38
N ALA A 139 1.37 10.04 44.40
CA ALA A 139 0.40 11.08 44.78
C ALA A 139 -0.78 11.18 43.79
N ILE A 140 -0.55 11.05 42.48
CA ILE A 140 -1.60 11.00 41.45
C ILE A 140 -2.51 9.79 41.69
N ARG A 141 -1.92 8.60 41.87
CA ARG A 141 -2.64 7.35 42.16
C ARG A 141 -3.51 7.47 43.42
N ASP A 142 -2.94 7.97 44.51
CA ASP A 142 -3.64 8.08 45.79
C ASP A 142 -4.73 9.16 45.77
N MET A 143 -4.55 10.23 45.00
CA MET A 143 -5.59 11.23 44.71
C MET A 143 -6.70 10.68 43.81
N TRP A 144 -6.36 9.84 42.82
CA TRP A 144 -7.35 9.19 41.97
C TRP A 144 -8.26 8.24 42.77
N TYR A 145 -7.70 7.39 43.63
CA TYR A 145 -8.51 6.46 44.42
C TYR A 145 -9.43 7.16 45.44
N LYS A 146 -9.05 8.35 45.94
CA LYS A 146 -9.91 9.19 46.82
C LYS A 146 -11.19 9.71 46.16
N LEU A 147 -11.25 9.83 44.84
CA LEU A 147 -12.41 10.38 44.12
C LEU A 147 -13.71 9.56 44.28
N GLY A 148 -13.61 8.29 44.68
CA GLY A 148 -14.77 7.41 44.86
C GLY A 148 -15.61 7.29 43.57
N HIS A 149 -16.87 7.69 43.63
CA HIS A 149 -17.80 7.65 42.49
C HIS A 149 -17.51 8.72 41.42
N ARG A 150 -16.81 9.81 41.77
CA ARG A 150 -16.59 10.98 40.90
C ARG A 150 -15.62 10.74 39.76
N LYS A 151 -14.90 9.61 39.76
CA LYS A 151 -13.97 9.19 38.70
C LYS A 151 -14.60 9.23 37.29
N ILE A 152 -15.90 8.94 37.17
CA ILE A 152 -16.60 8.97 35.88
C ILE A 152 -16.65 10.38 35.27
N GLU A 153 -16.65 11.44 36.09
CA GLU A 153 -16.63 12.84 35.65
C GLU A 153 -15.30 13.19 34.93
N PHE A 154 -14.23 12.43 35.21
CA PHE A 154 -12.91 12.57 34.59
C PHE A 154 -12.69 11.64 33.38
N ILE A 155 -13.59 10.68 33.12
CA ILE A 155 -13.49 9.75 31.99
C ILE A 155 -14.34 10.32 30.84
N PRO A 156 -13.81 10.45 29.61
CA PRO A 156 -12.50 9.97 29.15
C PRO A 156 -11.33 10.97 29.30
N GLY A 157 -11.56 12.22 29.71
CA GLY A 157 -10.56 13.30 29.64
C GLY A 157 -9.20 13.02 30.29
N MET A 158 -9.16 12.27 31.40
CA MET A 158 -7.90 11.90 32.09
C MET A 158 -7.18 10.67 31.52
N VAL A 159 -7.76 9.96 30.55
CA VAL A 159 -7.14 8.76 29.94
C VAL A 159 -5.84 9.12 29.21
N GLY A 160 -5.84 10.20 28.44
CA GLY A 160 -4.64 10.71 27.76
C GLY A 160 -3.52 11.12 28.75
N PRO A 161 -3.76 12.05 29.68
CA PRO A 161 -2.78 12.45 30.68
C PRO A 161 -2.21 11.29 31.52
N ILE A 162 -3.05 10.31 31.90
CA ILE A 162 -2.57 9.14 32.65
C ILE A 162 -1.74 8.21 31.74
N LEU A 163 -2.04 8.12 30.45
CA LEU A 163 -1.21 7.40 29.47
C LEU A 163 0.15 8.08 29.22
N GLU A 164 0.21 9.41 29.12
CA GLU A 164 1.47 10.15 28.98
C GLU A 164 2.47 9.83 30.10
N MET A 165 1.96 9.67 31.34
CA MET A 165 2.79 9.33 32.51
C MET A 165 3.05 7.83 32.69
N THR A 166 2.16 6.92 32.27
CA THR A 166 2.44 5.48 32.35
C THR A 166 3.46 5.03 31.30
N LEU A 167 3.53 5.71 30.15
CA LEU A 167 4.50 5.41 29.09
C LEU A 167 5.95 5.78 29.45
N VAL A 168 6.19 6.62 30.46
CA VAL A 168 7.53 6.99 30.95
C VAL A 168 8.34 5.74 31.38
N PRO A 169 9.62 5.60 30.98
CA PRO A 169 10.44 4.41 31.25
C PRO A 169 11.03 4.38 32.68
N GLU A 170 10.13 4.35 33.67
CA GLU A 170 10.43 4.09 35.08
C GLU A 170 9.53 2.93 35.57
N LEU A 171 10.13 1.93 36.21
CA LEU A 171 9.50 0.62 36.47
C LEU A 171 8.49 0.65 37.62
N GLU A 172 8.82 1.31 38.73
CA GLU A 172 7.94 1.34 39.90
C GLU A 172 6.79 2.32 39.70
N LEU A 173 7.03 3.42 38.97
CA LEU A 173 5.99 4.28 38.41
C LEU A 173 5.00 3.46 37.58
N ARG A 174 5.47 2.76 36.53
CA ARG A 174 4.62 1.90 35.66
C ARG A 174 3.77 0.92 36.47
N LYS A 175 4.39 0.17 37.39
CA LYS A 175 3.69 -0.77 38.29
C LYS A 175 2.63 -0.10 39.15
N SER A 176 2.92 1.11 39.65
CA SER A 176 2.05 1.87 40.54
C SER A 176 0.85 2.50 39.82
N THR A 177 0.99 2.88 38.55
CA THR A 177 0.01 3.71 37.84
C THR A 177 -0.79 2.99 36.74
N ILE A 178 -0.26 1.92 36.13
CA ILE A 178 -1.04 1.07 35.20
C ILE A 178 -2.36 0.54 35.83
N PRO A 179 -2.44 0.17 37.14
CA PRO A 179 -3.71 -0.23 37.77
C PRO A 179 -4.82 0.84 37.77
N ILE A 180 -4.51 2.11 37.49
CA ILE A 180 -5.52 3.17 37.34
C ILE A 180 -6.40 2.92 36.12
N PHE A 181 -5.87 2.33 35.04
CA PHE A 181 -6.67 1.96 33.86
C PHE A 181 -7.71 0.88 34.18
N PHE A 182 -7.36 -0.12 34.99
CA PHE A 182 -8.33 -1.13 35.45
C PHE A 182 -9.46 -0.48 36.28
N ASP A 183 -9.12 0.47 37.14
CA ASP A 183 -10.08 1.20 37.95
C ASP A 183 -10.99 2.11 37.10
N MET A 184 -10.47 2.74 36.03
CA MET A 184 -11.28 3.44 35.03
C MET A 184 -12.29 2.51 34.34
N MET A 185 -11.84 1.36 33.84
CA MET A 185 -12.70 0.34 33.23
C MET A 185 -13.80 -0.12 34.20
N LEU A 186 -13.43 -0.35 35.47
CA LEU A 186 -14.36 -0.77 36.53
C LEU A 186 -15.42 0.29 36.82
N CYS A 187 -15.04 1.57 36.89
CA CYS A 187 -15.98 2.67 37.14
C CYS A 187 -16.98 2.87 36.00
N GLU A 188 -16.55 2.78 34.74
CA GLU A 188 -17.47 2.88 33.60
C GLU A 188 -18.39 1.64 33.49
N TYR A 189 -17.84 0.44 33.75
CA TYR A 189 -18.59 -0.81 33.71
C TYR A 189 -19.67 -0.91 34.79
N GLN A 190 -19.41 -0.39 35.99
CA GLN A 190 -20.40 -0.34 37.05
C GLN A 190 -21.64 0.51 36.69
N LEU A 191 -21.49 1.51 35.81
CA LEU A 191 -22.56 2.43 35.42
C LEU A 191 -23.24 2.04 34.10
N THR A 192 -22.47 1.60 33.10
CA THR A 192 -22.96 1.37 31.72
C THR A 192 -23.03 -0.09 31.32
N LYS A 193 -22.43 -1.01 32.11
CA LYS A 193 -22.13 -2.40 31.74
C LYS A 193 -21.22 -2.58 30.52
N GLY A 194 -20.50 -1.52 30.13
CA GLY A 194 -19.37 -1.53 29.19
C GLY A 194 -18.28 -0.55 29.63
N PHE A 195 -17.26 -0.34 28.79
CA PHE A 195 -16.22 0.67 29.04
C PHE A 195 -15.78 1.37 27.74
N SER A 196 -16.71 1.60 26.82
CA SER A 196 -16.39 2.09 25.47
C SER A 196 -15.85 3.53 25.47
N ARG A 197 -16.25 4.42 26.39
CA ARG A 197 -15.69 5.78 26.45
C ARG A 197 -14.21 5.74 26.83
N PHE A 198 -13.85 4.85 27.77
CA PHE A 198 -12.47 4.54 28.11
C PHE A 198 -11.69 3.88 26.95
N GLU A 199 -12.25 2.83 26.33
CA GLU A 199 -11.61 2.11 25.22
C GLU A 199 -11.34 3.03 24.01
N ASP A 200 -12.33 3.80 23.59
CA ASP A 200 -12.22 4.72 22.45
C ASP A 200 -11.10 5.75 22.64
N GLU A 201 -10.96 6.30 23.85
CA GLU A 201 -9.93 7.32 24.12
C GLU A 201 -8.55 6.70 24.33
N ILE A 202 -8.42 5.54 25.00
CA ILE A 202 -7.09 4.93 25.18
C ILE A 202 -6.52 4.45 23.84
N LEU A 203 -7.34 3.86 22.96
CA LEU A 203 -6.91 3.48 21.60
C LEU A 203 -6.54 4.71 20.76
N ARG A 204 -7.30 5.81 20.88
CA ARG A 204 -7.02 7.08 20.19
C ARG A 204 -5.73 7.75 20.66
N LYS A 205 -5.50 7.80 21.98
CA LYS A 205 -4.33 8.44 22.58
C LYS A 205 -3.06 7.62 22.41
N LEU A 206 -3.16 6.29 22.50
CA LEU A 206 -2.01 5.41 22.37
C LEU A 206 -1.35 5.49 20.98
N ASP A 207 -2.15 5.57 19.93
CA ASP A 207 -1.65 5.82 18.57
C ASP A 207 -0.80 7.11 18.52
N SER A 208 -1.34 8.22 19.03
CA SER A 208 -0.66 9.52 19.09
C SER A 208 0.63 9.49 19.92
N GLU A 209 0.60 8.90 21.11
CA GLU A 209 1.77 8.91 22.00
C GLU A 209 2.89 7.96 21.54
N VAL A 210 2.56 6.82 20.93
CA VAL A 210 3.58 5.91 20.38
C VAL A 210 4.15 6.44 19.07
N GLU A 211 3.33 7.04 18.19
CA GLU A 211 3.82 7.82 17.03
C GLU A 211 4.71 9.00 17.48
N GLY A 212 4.35 9.66 18.59
CA GLY A 212 5.16 10.69 19.26
C GLY A 212 6.42 10.19 19.98
N GLY A 213 6.77 8.91 19.86
CA GLY A 213 8.03 8.35 20.37
C GLY A 213 7.98 7.72 21.76
N ARG A 214 6.84 7.75 22.47
CA ARG A 214 6.72 7.18 23.82
C ARG A 214 6.44 5.66 23.80
N GLY A 215 6.71 4.98 24.92
CA GLY A 215 6.41 3.56 25.09
C GLY A 215 7.44 2.60 24.47
N ASP A 216 7.47 1.38 24.99
CA ASP A 216 8.45 0.33 24.65
C ASP A 216 7.89 -1.09 24.93
N GLU A 217 8.67 -2.11 24.62
CA GLU A 217 8.30 -3.51 24.81
C GLU A 217 8.09 -3.90 26.29
N GLN A 218 8.82 -3.27 27.22
CA GLN A 218 8.60 -3.49 28.66
C GLN A 218 7.25 -2.89 29.09
N TYR A 219 6.85 -1.74 28.54
CA TYR A 219 5.53 -1.17 28.78
C TYR A 219 4.42 -2.12 28.33
N LYS A 220 4.54 -2.72 27.14
CA LYS A 220 3.57 -3.72 26.63
C LYS A 220 3.42 -4.88 27.60
N GLN A 221 4.53 -5.48 28.02
CA GLN A 221 4.54 -6.62 28.94
C GLN A 221 4.01 -6.28 30.34
N LEU A 222 4.28 -5.07 30.85
CA LEU A 222 3.74 -4.60 32.13
C LEU A 222 2.24 -4.28 32.04
N PHE A 223 1.80 -3.61 30.97
CA PHE A 223 0.38 -3.31 30.72
C PHE A 223 -0.45 -4.58 30.66
N GLU A 224 -0.01 -5.57 29.86
CA GLU A 224 -0.65 -6.87 29.75
C GLU A 224 -0.68 -7.61 31.10
N SER A 225 0.47 -7.86 31.71
CA SER A 225 0.56 -8.69 32.92
C SER A 225 -0.17 -8.10 34.14
N ILE A 226 -0.12 -6.77 34.33
CA ILE A 226 -0.79 -6.10 35.46
C ILE A 226 -2.30 -6.11 35.27
N LEU A 227 -2.80 -5.64 34.11
CA LEU A 227 -4.23 -5.55 33.89
C LEU A 227 -4.88 -6.93 33.79
N LEU A 228 -4.18 -7.93 33.25
CA LEU A 228 -4.66 -9.31 33.21
C LEU A 228 -4.82 -9.90 34.61
N SER A 229 -3.88 -9.58 35.52
CA SER A 229 -3.97 -9.96 36.94
C SER A 229 -5.14 -9.27 37.66
N CYS A 230 -5.41 -7.99 37.34
CA CYS A 230 -6.57 -7.26 37.85
C CYS A 230 -7.89 -7.85 37.33
N CYS A 231 -8.07 -7.98 36.01
CA CYS A 231 -9.30 -8.48 35.39
C CYS A 231 -9.68 -9.89 35.87
N ARG A 232 -8.70 -10.80 36.02
CA ARG A 232 -8.93 -12.17 36.51
C ARG A 232 -9.41 -12.23 37.97
N ARG A 233 -9.27 -11.16 38.75
CA ARG A 233 -9.80 -11.06 40.12
C ARG A 233 -11.25 -10.55 40.18
N HIS A 234 -11.83 -10.13 39.05
CA HIS A 234 -13.17 -9.54 38.96
C HIS A 234 -14.02 -10.29 37.91
N PRO A 235 -14.82 -11.30 38.30
CA PRO A 235 -15.47 -12.22 37.37
C PRO A 235 -16.31 -11.57 36.24
N GLU A 236 -17.04 -10.49 36.53
CA GLU A 236 -17.84 -9.77 35.52
C GLU A 236 -16.98 -9.11 34.43
N LEU A 237 -15.78 -8.64 34.80
CA LEU A 237 -14.84 -7.96 33.90
C LEU A 237 -13.75 -8.88 33.35
N ALA A 238 -13.61 -10.12 33.85
CA ALA A 238 -12.57 -11.03 33.44
C ALA A 238 -12.55 -11.23 31.91
N LYS A 239 -13.68 -11.60 31.29
CA LYS A 239 -13.72 -11.87 29.85
C LYS A 239 -13.72 -10.61 28.96
N PRO A 240 -14.50 -9.55 29.26
CA PRO A 240 -14.39 -8.28 28.52
C PRO A 240 -12.98 -7.67 28.63
N GLY A 241 -12.39 -7.69 29.82
CA GLY A 241 -11.04 -7.18 30.08
C GLY A 241 -9.95 -7.99 29.38
N GLU A 242 -10.01 -9.32 29.39
CA GLU A 242 -9.06 -10.16 28.63
C GLU A 242 -9.09 -9.85 27.12
N ASN A 243 -10.28 -9.66 26.54
CA ASN A 243 -10.40 -9.28 25.13
C ASN A 243 -9.80 -7.90 24.86
N PHE A 244 -10.10 -6.90 25.70
CA PHE A 244 -9.55 -5.54 25.60
C PHE A 244 -8.02 -5.50 25.76
N ILE A 245 -7.47 -6.23 26.72
CA ILE A 245 -6.01 -6.29 26.95
C ILE A 245 -5.30 -6.88 25.73
N ALA A 246 -5.83 -7.97 25.15
CA ALA A 246 -5.29 -8.56 23.93
C ALA A 246 -5.35 -7.58 22.74
N LEU A 247 -6.42 -6.79 22.63
CA LEU A 247 -6.57 -5.75 21.60
C LEU A 247 -5.52 -4.64 21.77
N VAL A 248 -5.34 -4.10 22.99
CA VAL A 248 -4.35 -3.04 23.24
C VAL A 248 -2.91 -3.57 23.12
N ALA A 249 -2.61 -4.79 23.56
CA ALA A 249 -1.30 -5.41 23.39
C ALA A 249 -0.96 -5.62 21.90
N GLY A 250 -1.94 -6.09 21.11
CA GLY A 250 -1.80 -6.25 19.66
C GLY A 250 -1.72 -4.91 18.89
N LEU A 251 -2.28 -3.83 19.44
CA LEU A 251 -2.08 -2.47 18.92
C LEU A 251 -0.68 -1.94 19.28
N LEU A 252 -0.23 -2.11 20.53
CA LEU A 252 1.11 -1.74 20.99
C LEU A 252 2.20 -2.37 20.13
N GLU A 253 2.13 -3.68 19.90
CA GLU A 253 3.08 -4.42 19.06
C GLU A 253 3.18 -3.81 17.65
N ARG A 254 2.03 -3.57 17.01
CA ARG A 254 1.97 -2.96 15.67
C ARG A 254 2.48 -1.51 15.65
N LEU A 255 2.12 -0.68 16.63
CA LEU A 255 2.59 0.71 16.73
C LEU A 255 4.11 0.78 16.98
N LEU A 256 4.67 -0.14 17.76
CA LEU A 256 6.12 -0.24 18.00
C LEU A 256 6.87 -0.68 16.73
N ASP A 257 6.36 -1.68 16.00
CA ASP A 257 6.87 -2.08 14.67
C ASP A 257 6.83 -0.91 13.67
N TYR A 258 5.69 -0.20 13.59
CA TYR A 258 5.50 0.95 12.72
C TYR A 258 6.48 2.08 13.05
N ARG A 259 6.63 2.42 14.34
CA ARG A 259 7.60 3.43 14.79
C ARG A 259 9.04 3.06 14.44
N ALA A 260 9.43 1.80 14.66
CA ALA A 260 10.78 1.33 14.35
C ALA A 260 11.11 1.53 12.85
N VAL A 261 10.16 1.22 11.96
CA VAL A 261 10.32 1.36 10.50
C VAL A 261 10.17 2.80 10.00
N MET A 262 9.36 3.64 10.66
CA MET A 262 9.18 5.05 10.26
C MET A 262 10.31 5.96 10.72
N ASN A 263 11.03 5.57 11.76
CA ASN A 263 12.25 6.24 12.25
C ASN A 263 13.53 5.76 11.54
N ASP A 264 13.45 4.71 10.70
CA ASP A 264 14.54 4.28 9.84
C ASP A 264 14.76 5.31 8.70
N GLU A 265 16.02 5.52 8.31
CA GLU A 265 16.35 6.28 7.10
C GLU A 265 15.82 5.54 5.86
N ASN A 266 15.86 4.20 5.85
CA ASN A 266 15.41 3.36 4.76
C ASN A 266 13.96 2.89 4.95
N LYS A 267 13.02 3.77 4.60
CA LYS A 267 11.56 3.59 4.73
C LYS A 267 10.94 2.49 3.85
N THR A 268 11.70 1.53 3.34
CA THR A 268 11.22 0.43 2.46
C THR A 268 9.96 -0.26 3.00
N TYR A 269 9.89 -0.52 4.32
CA TYR A 269 8.75 -1.23 4.93
C TYR A 269 7.62 -0.33 5.42
N SER A 270 7.73 1.00 5.26
CA SER A 270 6.73 1.97 5.71
C SER A 270 5.32 1.62 5.22
N MET A 271 5.16 1.29 3.94
CA MET A 271 3.88 0.87 3.35
C MET A 271 3.35 -0.44 3.95
N SER A 272 4.21 -1.45 4.13
CA SER A 272 3.82 -2.74 4.73
C SER A 272 3.36 -2.59 6.18
N CYS A 273 4.08 -1.79 6.99
CA CYS A 273 3.69 -1.50 8.36
C CYS A 273 2.40 -0.65 8.41
N THR A 274 2.28 0.37 7.56
CA THR A 274 1.06 1.19 7.43
C THR A 274 -0.15 0.32 7.09
N VAL A 275 -0.02 -0.66 6.20
CA VAL A 275 -1.09 -1.61 5.84
C VAL A 275 -1.38 -2.62 6.96
N ASN A 276 -0.41 -3.03 7.77
CA ASN A 276 -0.65 -3.85 8.97
C ASN A 276 -1.54 -3.11 9.99
N LEU A 277 -1.24 -1.82 10.26
CA LEU A 277 -2.06 -0.98 11.13
C LEU A 277 -3.44 -0.72 10.51
N LEU A 278 -3.49 -0.44 9.21
CA LEU A 278 -4.73 -0.24 8.46
C LEU A 278 -5.66 -1.47 8.54
N ASN A 279 -5.11 -2.68 8.37
CA ASN A 279 -5.88 -3.91 8.50
C ASN A 279 -6.36 -4.11 9.95
N PHE A 280 -5.51 -3.85 10.95
CA PHE A 280 -5.91 -3.91 12.35
C PHE A 280 -7.05 -2.94 12.67
N TYR A 281 -6.96 -1.66 12.29
CA TYR A 281 -8.03 -0.69 12.50
C TYR A 281 -9.34 -1.03 11.78
N LYS A 282 -9.27 -1.83 10.69
CA LYS A 282 -10.44 -2.41 10.02
C LYS A 282 -11.01 -3.60 10.78
N GLU A 283 -10.17 -4.49 11.30
CA GLU A 283 -10.56 -5.64 12.13
C GLU A 283 -11.27 -5.21 13.42
N ILE A 284 -10.90 -4.05 13.99
CA ILE A 284 -11.54 -3.45 15.18
C ILE A 284 -12.57 -2.35 14.86
N ASP A 285 -13.01 -2.21 13.60
CA ASP A 285 -13.98 -1.23 13.07
C ASP A 285 -13.78 0.24 13.54
N ARG A 286 -12.52 0.66 13.71
CA ARG A 286 -12.18 2.04 14.14
C ARG A 286 -11.98 2.95 12.92
N GLN A 287 -13.07 3.20 12.22
CA GLN A 287 -13.12 3.90 10.92
C GLN A 287 -12.36 5.24 10.87
N ALA A 288 -12.40 6.04 11.94
CA ALA A 288 -11.65 7.31 11.99
C ALA A 288 -10.11 7.11 11.89
N MET A 289 -9.56 6.10 12.58
CA MET A 289 -8.13 5.78 12.48
C MET A 289 -7.80 5.06 11.18
N TYR A 290 -8.69 4.17 10.71
CA TYR A 290 -8.59 3.55 9.38
C TYR A 290 -8.43 4.61 8.28
N ILE A 291 -9.30 5.64 8.26
CA ILE A 291 -9.22 6.74 7.28
C ILE A 291 -7.93 7.55 7.45
N ARG A 292 -7.51 7.88 8.68
CA ARG A 292 -6.23 8.57 8.93
C ARG A 292 -5.03 7.78 8.39
N TYR A 293 -5.04 6.45 8.52
CA TYR A 293 -4.00 5.57 7.97
C TYR A 293 -4.10 5.37 6.44
N LEU A 294 -5.30 5.46 5.83
CA LEU A 294 -5.43 5.55 4.37
C LEU A 294 -4.73 6.80 3.82
N TYR A 295 -4.87 7.96 4.48
CA TYR A 295 -4.19 9.18 4.04
C TYR A 295 -2.67 9.10 4.20
N LYS A 296 -2.16 8.59 5.33
CA LYS A 296 -0.72 8.29 5.52
C LYS A 296 -0.19 7.37 4.40
N LEU A 297 -0.95 6.32 4.04
CA LEU A 297 -0.58 5.39 2.97
C LEU A 297 -0.61 6.05 1.58
N LYS A 298 -1.64 6.87 1.28
CA LYS A 298 -1.74 7.62 0.02
C LYS A 298 -0.57 8.58 -0.14
N ASP A 299 -0.17 9.28 0.93
CA ASP A 299 0.94 10.24 0.89
C ASP A 299 2.28 9.53 0.63
N LEU A 300 2.49 8.33 1.22
CA LEU A 300 3.60 7.45 0.85
C LEU A 300 3.52 7.01 -0.63
N HIS A 301 2.34 6.62 -1.14
CA HIS A 301 2.22 6.23 -2.55
C HIS A 301 2.57 7.38 -3.50
N VAL A 302 2.12 8.61 -3.21
CA VAL A 302 2.46 9.80 -3.99
C VAL A 302 3.96 10.10 -3.90
N SER A 303 4.60 10.00 -2.73
CA SER A 303 6.04 10.25 -2.60
C SER A 303 6.95 9.24 -3.31
N TYR A 304 6.42 8.08 -3.68
CA TYR A 304 7.11 7.03 -4.46
C TYR A 304 6.57 6.89 -5.90
N GLU A 305 5.73 7.82 -6.37
CA GLU A 305 5.10 7.84 -7.70
C GLU A 305 4.23 6.60 -8.02
N ASN A 306 3.75 5.91 -6.98
CA ASN A 306 2.89 4.72 -7.08
C ASN A 306 1.40 5.15 -7.20
N TYR A 307 1.08 5.92 -8.24
CA TYR A 307 -0.23 6.57 -8.39
C TYR A 307 -1.41 5.58 -8.42
N THR A 308 -1.25 4.42 -9.06
CA THR A 308 -2.27 3.36 -9.10
C THR A 308 -2.65 2.86 -7.71
N GLU A 309 -1.66 2.59 -6.86
CA GLU A 309 -1.87 2.14 -5.49
C GLU A 309 -2.45 3.26 -4.60
N GLY A 310 -2.04 4.52 -4.85
CA GLY A 310 -2.65 5.70 -4.23
C GLY A 310 -4.12 5.90 -4.59
N ALA A 311 -4.49 5.64 -5.85
CA ALA A 311 -5.87 5.64 -6.33
C ALA A 311 -6.72 4.55 -5.65
N TYR A 312 -6.23 3.31 -5.60
CA TYR A 312 -6.91 2.23 -4.86
C TYR A 312 -7.02 2.52 -3.35
N THR A 313 -6.03 3.20 -2.77
CA THR A 313 -6.06 3.61 -1.36
C THR A 313 -7.17 4.64 -1.07
N LEU A 314 -7.33 5.67 -1.91
CA LEU A 314 -8.45 6.61 -1.79
C LEU A 314 -9.79 5.96 -2.11
N LEU A 315 -9.84 5.01 -3.04
CA LEU A 315 -11.05 4.25 -3.37
C LEU A 315 -11.59 3.44 -2.18
N LEU A 316 -10.74 3.02 -1.23
CA LEU A 316 -11.19 2.44 0.03
C LEU A 316 -11.96 3.44 0.90
N HIS A 317 -11.51 4.70 0.97
CA HIS A 317 -12.24 5.75 1.70
C HIS A 317 -13.56 6.10 1.00
N ALA A 318 -13.54 6.29 -0.32
CA ALA A 318 -14.73 6.65 -1.10
C ALA A 318 -15.81 5.53 -1.11
N ARG A 319 -15.43 4.26 -0.85
CA ARG A 319 -16.35 3.14 -0.63
C ARG A 319 -17.06 3.14 0.73
N LEU A 320 -16.54 3.88 1.73
CA LEU A 320 -17.24 4.08 3.01
C LEU A 320 -18.35 5.15 2.89
N LEU A 321 -18.26 6.02 1.88
CA LEU A 321 -19.18 7.14 1.66
C LEU A 321 -20.38 6.72 0.80
N LYS A 322 -21.57 7.17 1.19
CA LYS A 322 -22.79 7.03 0.41
C LYS A 322 -22.93 8.19 -0.59
N TRP A 323 -23.74 7.97 -1.62
CA TRP A 323 -24.31 9.05 -2.42
C TRP A 323 -25.49 9.66 -1.66
N SER A 324 -25.19 10.45 -0.63
CA SER A 324 -26.19 11.08 0.22
C SER A 324 -25.78 12.48 0.64
N ASP A 325 -26.78 13.32 0.87
CA ASP A 325 -26.59 14.69 1.34
C ASP A 325 -26.54 14.76 2.89
N GLU A 326 -26.28 13.61 3.53
CA GLU A 326 -25.94 13.47 4.95
C GLU A 326 -24.65 14.25 5.26
N VAL A 327 -24.64 14.95 6.41
CA VAL A 327 -23.47 15.74 6.87
C VAL A 327 -22.25 14.81 7.04
N ASN A 328 -21.09 15.26 6.54
CA ASN A 328 -19.83 14.55 6.72
C ASN A 328 -19.37 14.58 8.19
N THR A 329 -19.32 13.41 8.84
CA THR A 329 -18.84 13.24 10.22
C THR A 329 -17.40 12.74 10.32
N ALA A 330 -16.71 12.51 9.20
CA ALA A 330 -15.36 11.96 9.19
C ALA A 330 -14.31 13.01 9.59
N PRO A 331 -13.43 12.74 10.59
CA PRO A 331 -12.40 13.68 11.03
C PRO A 331 -11.24 13.74 10.03
N MET A 332 -11.35 14.61 9.02
CA MET A 332 -10.30 14.79 8.02
C MET A 332 -9.15 15.66 8.55
N GLN A 333 -7.92 15.15 8.44
CA GLN A 333 -6.68 15.93 8.62
C GLN A 333 -6.04 16.14 7.25
N GLY A 334 -6.19 17.33 6.67
CA GLY A 334 -5.65 17.65 5.34
C GLY A 334 -6.11 19.03 4.84
N LEU A 335 -5.46 19.54 3.79
CA LEU A 335 -5.69 20.90 3.26
C LEU A 335 -7.00 21.06 2.45
N HIS A 336 -7.81 20.00 2.39
CA HIS A 336 -9.18 19.97 1.86
C HIS A 336 -10.06 19.28 2.92
N SER A 337 -11.22 19.81 3.34
CA SER A 337 -11.86 21.06 2.92
C SER A 337 -12.81 21.60 4.00
N PRO A 338 -12.77 22.91 4.33
CA PRO A 338 -13.82 23.57 5.12
C PRO A 338 -15.19 23.69 4.40
N SER A 339 -15.27 23.36 3.11
CA SER A 339 -16.46 23.54 2.25
C SER A 339 -17.08 22.27 1.68
N LEU A 340 -16.60 21.07 2.06
CA LEU A 340 -17.24 19.79 1.71
C LEU A 340 -18.15 19.36 2.87
N HIS A 341 -19.43 19.74 2.78
CA HIS A 341 -20.38 19.57 3.88
C HIS A 341 -21.11 18.22 3.86
N THR A 342 -21.30 17.61 2.68
CA THR A 342 -22.03 16.33 2.54
C THR A 342 -21.14 15.15 2.13
N GLN A 343 -21.61 13.92 2.39
CA GLN A 343 -20.94 12.70 1.91
C GLN A 343 -20.86 12.64 0.38
N ARG A 344 -21.94 13.06 -0.34
CA ARG A 344 -21.96 13.16 -1.81
C ARG A 344 -20.80 14.01 -2.32
N GLN A 345 -20.66 15.25 -1.82
CA GLN A 345 -19.61 16.18 -2.22
C GLN A 345 -18.20 15.63 -1.94
N LEU A 346 -17.98 15.03 -0.77
CA LEU A 346 -16.69 14.42 -0.44
C LEU A 346 -16.35 13.24 -1.36
N LYS A 347 -17.35 12.39 -1.67
CA LYS A 347 -17.16 11.23 -2.54
C LYS A 347 -16.86 11.64 -3.97
N GLU A 348 -17.54 12.66 -4.49
CA GLU A 348 -17.29 13.27 -5.79
C GLU A 348 -15.87 13.86 -5.90
N ALA A 349 -15.43 14.62 -4.90
CA ALA A 349 -14.08 15.18 -4.83
C ALA A 349 -13.00 14.06 -4.82
N LEU A 350 -13.24 12.99 -4.05
CA LEU A 350 -12.36 11.81 -4.03
C LEU A 350 -12.36 11.09 -5.38
N TYR A 351 -13.52 10.86 -5.99
CA TYR A 351 -13.63 10.20 -7.29
C TYR A 351 -12.87 10.96 -8.38
N ASN A 352 -12.95 12.30 -8.39
CA ASN A 352 -12.14 13.13 -9.28
C ASN A 352 -10.63 12.95 -9.07
N GLN A 353 -10.15 13.00 -7.82
CA GLN A 353 -8.74 12.75 -7.48
C GLN A 353 -8.27 11.33 -7.86
N ILE A 354 -9.14 10.32 -7.66
CA ILE A 354 -8.86 8.92 -8.01
C ILE A 354 -8.74 8.75 -9.54
N ILE A 355 -9.58 9.41 -10.33
CA ILE A 355 -9.48 9.41 -11.80
C ILE A 355 -8.14 10.00 -12.26
N ASP A 356 -7.70 11.12 -11.68
CA ASP A 356 -6.43 11.77 -12.07
C ASP A 356 -5.20 10.95 -11.66
N TYR A 357 -5.26 10.21 -10.55
CA TYR A 357 -4.23 9.22 -10.18
C TYR A 357 -4.27 7.97 -11.08
N PHE A 358 -5.44 7.48 -11.50
CA PHE A 358 -5.52 6.37 -12.46
C PHE A 358 -5.09 6.76 -13.87
N ASP A 359 -5.22 8.03 -14.29
CA ASP A 359 -4.64 8.51 -15.56
C ASP A 359 -3.11 8.52 -15.51
N GLN A 360 -2.52 9.07 -14.43
CA GLN A 360 -1.08 9.04 -14.18
C GLN A 360 -0.53 7.60 -14.09
N GLY A 361 -1.29 6.70 -13.44
CA GLY A 361 -1.01 5.26 -13.38
C GLY A 361 -1.37 4.45 -14.64
N LYS A 362 -1.93 5.10 -15.68
CA LYS A 362 -2.35 4.49 -16.97
C LYS A 362 -3.39 3.36 -16.86
N MET A 363 -4.13 3.34 -15.75
CA MET A 363 -5.20 2.39 -15.40
C MET A 363 -6.56 2.90 -15.90
N TRP A 364 -6.63 3.24 -17.19
CA TRP A 364 -7.75 3.94 -17.80
C TRP A 364 -9.08 3.15 -17.73
N GLU A 365 -9.03 1.83 -17.68
CA GLU A 365 -10.18 0.94 -17.48
C GLU A 365 -10.90 1.21 -16.16
N GLU A 366 -10.14 1.45 -15.07
CA GLU A 366 -10.69 1.76 -13.74
C GLU A 366 -11.17 3.22 -13.69
N ALA A 367 -10.44 4.15 -14.32
CA ALA A 367 -10.87 5.53 -14.47
C ALA A 367 -12.22 5.64 -15.19
N ILE A 368 -12.43 4.87 -16.27
CA ILE A 368 -13.70 4.78 -17.01
C ILE A 368 -14.84 4.23 -16.13
N HIS A 369 -14.56 3.28 -15.23
CA HIS A 369 -15.59 2.76 -14.32
C HIS A 369 -16.10 3.86 -13.38
N ILE A 370 -15.21 4.68 -12.84
CA ILE A 370 -15.54 5.79 -11.92
C ILE A 370 -16.20 6.94 -12.69
N CYS A 371 -15.78 7.21 -13.93
CA CYS A 371 -16.45 8.17 -14.82
C CYS A 371 -17.94 7.83 -15.01
N LYS A 372 -18.31 6.54 -15.02
CA LYS A 372 -19.70 6.10 -15.19
C LYS A 372 -20.54 6.26 -13.94
N GLU A 373 -19.99 5.98 -12.76
CA GLU A 373 -20.67 6.27 -11.51
C GLU A 373 -20.92 7.79 -11.36
N LEU A 374 -19.96 8.64 -11.75
CA LEU A 374 -20.17 10.09 -11.78
C LEU A 374 -21.19 10.52 -12.83
N ALA A 375 -21.14 9.99 -14.05
CA ALA A 375 -22.11 10.31 -15.10
C ALA A 375 -23.54 9.93 -14.70
N GLU A 376 -23.75 8.78 -14.07
CA GLU A 376 -25.05 8.34 -13.53
C GLU A 376 -25.58 9.32 -12.46
N GLN A 377 -24.72 9.79 -11.55
CA GLN A 377 -25.09 10.80 -10.55
C GLN A 377 -25.42 12.16 -11.18
N TYR A 378 -24.62 12.62 -12.15
CA TYR A 378 -24.86 13.91 -12.81
C TYR A 378 -26.08 13.89 -13.74
N GLU A 379 -26.39 12.76 -14.39
CA GLU A 379 -27.56 12.60 -15.26
C GLU A 379 -28.87 12.38 -14.48
N SER A 380 -28.85 11.56 -13.42
CA SER A 380 -30.10 11.05 -12.79
C SER A 380 -30.41 11.60 -11.41
N GLU A 381 -29.42 12.12 -10.66
CA GLU A 381 -29.60 12.54 -9.26
C GLU A 381 -29.44 14.06 -9.08
N VAL A 382 -28.37 14.63 -9.63
CA VAL A 382 -28.01 16.05 -9.45
C VAL A 382 -28.47 16.92 -10.63
N PHE A 383 -28.62 16.33 -11.82
CA PHE A 383 -28.95 17.01 -13.08
C PHE A 383 -27.94 18.09 -13.50
N ASP A 384 -26.68 17.94 -13.10
CA ASP A 384 -25.57 18.82 -13.51
C ASP A 384 -25.02 18.39 -14.88
N TYR A 385 -25.59 18.97 -15.93
CA TYR A 385 -25.20 18.65 -17.30
C TYR A 385 -23.88 19.31 -17.75
N GLU A 386 -23.31 20.24 -16.98
CA GLU A 386 -21.98 20.78 -17.25
C GLU A 386 -20.91 19.78 -16.79
N MET A 387 -21.03 19.26 -15.56
CA MET A 387 -20.15 18.20 -15.05
C MET A 387 -20.34 16.87 -15.81
N LEU A 388 -21.56 16.58 -16.28
CA LEU A 388 -21.82 15.44 -17.18
C LEU A 388 -21.07 15.56 -18.52
N SER A 389 -21.01 16.76 -19.11
CA SER A 389 -20.25 17.01 -20.34
C SER A 389 -18.76 16.72 -20.13
N ASP A 390 -18.17 17.22 -19.04
CA ASP A 390 -16.74 17.07 -18.77
C ASP A 390 -16.35 15.63 -18.41
N ILE A 391 -17.20 14.89 -17.68
CA ILE A 391 -16.89 13.48 -17.37
C ILE A 391 -17.01 12.58 -18.61
N LEU A 392 -17.98 12.81 -19.50
CA LEU A 392 -18.10 12.10 -20.77
C LEU A 392 -16.92 12.42 -21.71
N GLN A 393 -16.43 13.66 -21.70
CA GLN A 393 -15.20 14.02 -22.41
C GLN A 393 -13.95 13.33 -21.83
N ARG A 394 -13.87 13.12 -20.50
CA ARG A 394 -12.79 12.34 -19.88
C ARG A 394 -12.88 10.86 -20.27
N GLU A 395 -14.07 10.26 -20.24
CA GLU A 395 -14.30 8.88 -20.70
C GLU A 395 -13.87 8.67 -22.15
N ALA A 396 -14.24 9.58 -23.06
CA ALA A 396 -13.85 9.52 -24.47
C ALA A 396 -12.32 9.56 -24.64
N LYS A 397 -11.62 10.44 -23.91
CA LYS A 397 -10.15 10.53 -23.90
C LYS A 397 -9.50 9.25 -23.36
N PHE A 398 -10.10 8.59 -22.37
CA PHE A 398 -9.61 7.31 -21.86
C PHE A 398 -9.76 6.16 -22.86
N TYR A 399 -10.89 6.06 -23.57
CA TYR A 399 -11.03 5.08 -24.66
C TYR A 399 -10.04 5.30 -25.80
N GLU A 400 -9.75 6.56 -26.16
CA GLU A 400 -8.72 6.88 -27.13
C GLU A 400 -7.31 6.46 -26.65
N LYS A 401 -6.97 6.77 -25.39
CA LYS A 401 -5.70 6.38 -24.77
C LYS A 401 -5.49 4.86 -24.77
N ILE A 402 -6.50 4.07 -24.37
CA ILE A 402 -6.45 2.59 -24.34
C ILE A 402 -6.07 1.98 -25.70
N LEU A 403 -6.53 2.59 -26.81
CA LEU A 403 -6.31 2.06 -28.16
C LEU A 403 -5.05 2.61 -28.84
N LYS A 404 -4.66 3.87 -28.56
CA LYS A 404 -3.57 4.57 -29.27
C LYS A 404 -2.25 4.66 -28.51
N VAL A 405 -2.28 4.65 -27.17
CA VAL A 405 -1.08 4.88 -26.35
C VAL A 405 -0.48 3.55 -25.90
N LEU A 406 0.79 3.32 -26.24
CA LEU A 406 1.51 2.13 -25.81
C LEU A 406 1.63 2.08 -24.28
N ARG A 407 1.12 1.00 -23.68
CA ARG A 407 1.32 0.68 -22.26
C ARG A 407 2.24 -0.54 -22.12
N PRO A 408 3.37 -0.43 -21.40
CA PRO A 408 4.21 -1.59 -21.10
C PRO A 408 3.46 -2.62 -20.25
N SER A 409 3.71 -3.91 -20.49
CA SER A 409 3.28 -4.98 -19.57
C SER A 409 4.14 -4.94 -18.31
N PRO A 410 3.55 -4.92 -17.09
CA PRO A 410 4.31 -5.04 -15.85
C PRO A 410 4.89 -6.45 -15.70
N ASP A 411 6.17 -6.55 -15.37
CA ASP A 411 6.77 -7.78 -14.86
C ASP A 411 6.35 -8.04 -13.41
N TYR A 412 6.45 -9.30 -12.98
CA TYR A 412 6.12 -9.74 -11.62
C TYR A 412 7.24 -10.55 -11.01
N PHE A 413 7.55 -10.32 -9.73
CA PHE A 413 8.66 -10.96 -9.01
C PHE A 413 8.15 -11.67 -7.75
N ALA A 414 8.45 -12.95 -7.60
CA ALA A 414 8.28 -13.66 -6.33
C ALA A 414 9.49 -13.39 -5.44
N VAL A 415 9.24 -12.89 -4.23
CA VAL A 415 10.24 -12.64 -3.19
C VAL A 415 9.92 -13.49 -1.96
N GLY A 416 10.83 -14.39 -1.60
CA GLY A 416 10.78 -15.16 -0.37
C GLY A 416 11.74 -14.61 0.68
N TYR A 417 11.23 -14.29 1.87
CA TYR A 417 12.01 -13.86 3.04
C TYR A 417 12.11 -15.02 4.03
N TYR A 418 13.31 -15.55 4.25
CA TYR A 418 13.52 -16.76 5.04
C TYR A 418 14.55 -16.60 6.17
N GLY A 419 14.37 -17.38 7.23
CA GLY A 419 15.20 -17.31 8.44
C GLY A 419 14.61 -16.39 9.52
N GLN A 420 14.98 -16.64 10.77
CA GLN A 420 14.40 -16.00 11.95
C GLN A 420 14.84 -14.53 12.12
N GLY A 421 15.85 -14.07 11.36
CA GLY A 421 16.33 -12.69 11.39
C GLY A 421 15.35 -11.66 10.78
N PHE A 422 14.25 -12.09 10.15
CA PHE A 422 13.21 -11.20 9.63
C PHE A 422 12.08 -10.91 10.66
N PRO A 423 11.43 -9.72 10.57
CA PRO A 423 10.19 -9.42 11.30
C PRO A 423 9.09 -10.46 11.06
N THR A 424 8.22 -10.66 12.05
CA THR A 424 7.13 -11.68 12.03
C THR A 424 6.17 -11.53 10.84
N PHE A 425 5.99 -10.32 10.32
CA PHE A 425 5.15 -10.08 9.14
C PHE A 425 5.80 -10.56 7.82
N LEU A 426 7.13 -10.56 7.69
CA LEU A 426 7.87 -11.09 6.52
C LEU A 426 8.32 -12.55 6.66
N ARG A 427 8.71 -12.95 7.88
CA ARG A 427 9.43 -14.20 8.19
C ARG A 427 8.78 -15.45 7.58
N ASN A 428 9.58 -16.19 6.81
CA ASN A 428 9.25 -17.45 6.16
C ASN A 428 7.99 -17.36 5.25
N LYS A 429 7.80 -16.22 4.57
CA LYS A 429 6.69 -15.99 3.62
C LYS A 429 7.20 -15.57 2.25
N VAL A 430 6.39 -15.87 1.24
CA VAL A 430 6.58 -15.43 -0.14
C VAL A 430 5.57 -14.33 -0.46
N PHE A 431 6.00 -13.31 -1.19
CA PHE A 431 5.19 -12.21 -1.68
C PHE A 431 5.40 -12.07 -3.18
N ILE A 432 4.34 -11.74 -3.93
CA ILE A 432 4.46 -11.37 -5.35
C ILE A 432 4.45 -9.86 -5.45
N TYR A 433 5.49 -9.30 -6.07
CA TYR A 433 5.67 -7.87 -6.36
C TYR A 433 5.34 -7.59 -7.84
N ARG A 434 4.65 -6.48 -8.10
CA ARG A 434 4.41 -5.87 -9.42
C ARG A 434 5.52 -4.85 -9.71
N GLY A 435 6.25 -5.01 -10.80
CA GLY A 435 7.28 -4.06 -11.25
C GLY A 435 6.74 -2.67 -11.61
N LYS A 436 7.59 -1.64 -11.54
CA LYS A 436 7.36 -0.36 -12.24
C LYS A 436 7.49 -0.55 -13.76
N GLU A 437 7.14 0.47 -14.54
CA GLU A 437 7.31 0.44 -15.99
C GLU A 437 8.77 0.17 -16.37
N TYR A 438 9.00 -0.87 -17.17
CA TYR A 438 10.33 -1.35 -17.60
C TYR A 438 11.29 -1.78 -16.47
N GLU A 439 10.84 -1.89 -15.22
CA GLU A 439 11.66 -2.36 -14.10
C GLU A 439 12.01 -3.84 -14.28
N ARG A 440 13.30 -4.16 -14.41
CA ARG A 440 13.78 -5.54 -14.55
C ARG A 440 14.02 -6.19 -13.20
N ARG A 441 14.06 -7.52 -13.19
CA ARG A 441 14.35 -8.33 -12.00
C ARG A 441 15.68 -7.95 -11.36
N GLU A 442 16.70 -7.64 -12.16
CA GLU A 442 18.04 -7.27 -11.70
C GLU A 442 18.03 -5.90 -10.97
N ASP A 443 17.34 -4.91 -11.54
CA ASP A 443 17.21 -3.56 -10.96
C ASP A 443 16.37 -3.58 -9.68
N PHE A 444 15.28 -4.33 -9.69
CA PHE A 444 14.43 -4.59 -8.53
C PHE A 444 15.18 -5.33 -7.42
N GLU A 445 15.98 -6.35 -7.77
CA GLU A 445 16.76 -7.14 -6.81
C GLU A 445 17.85 -6.31 -6.12
N MET A 446 18.50 -5.37 -6.83
CA MET A 446 19.43 -4.42 -6.21
C MET A 446 18.74 -3.47 -5.22
N GLN A 447 17.56 -2.94 -5.58
CA GLN A 447 16.76 -2.10 -4.67
C GLN A 447 16.27 -2.88 -3.44
N LEU A 448 15.80 -4.12 -3.64
CA LEU A 448 15.30 -5.02 -2.60
C LEU A 448 16.38 -5.41 -1.56
N LEU A 449 17.63 -5.56 -2.00
CA LEU A 449 18.75 -5.91 -1.12
C LEU A 449 19.36 -4.69 -0.40
N SER A 450 19.16 -3.48 -0.89
CA SER A 450 19.64 -2.24 -0.26
C SER A 450 19.27 -2.05 1.23
N PRO A 451 18.04 -2.36 1.71
CA PRO A 451 17.70 -2.34 3.14
C PRO A 451 18.30 -3.50 3.96
N PHE A 452 18.89 -4.52 3.33
CA PHE A 452 19.41 -5.71 4.02
C PHE A 452 20.88 -6.00 3.66
N PRO A 453 21.85 -5.18 4.13
CA PRO A 453 23.28 -5.44 3.92
C PRO A 453 23.76 -6.77 4.54
N ASN A 454 22.95 -7.38 5.43
CA ASN A 454 23.23 -8.66 6.09
C ASN A 454 22.45 -9.85 5.50
N ALA A 455 21.62 -9.67 4.47
CA ALA A 455 20.84 -10.77 3.89
C ALA A 455 21.62 -11.52 2.80
N GLU A 456 21.62 -12.85 2.90
CA GLU A 456 22.22 -13.73 1.89
C GLU A 456 21.23 -13.97 0.73
N LYS A 457 21.67 -13.74 -0.51
CA LYS A 457 20.89 -14.06 -1.70
C LYS A 457 20.95 -15.56 -2.00
N LEU A 458 19.80 -16.23 -1.92
CA LEU A 458 19.62 -17.61 -2.34
C LEU A 458 19.65 -17.70 -3.88
N GLN A 459 20.61 -18.46 -4.41
CA GLN A 459 20.77 -18.68 -5.86
C GLN A 459 19.82 -19.76 -6.42
N SER A 460 19.25 -20.60 -5.56
CA SER A 460 18.26 -21.62 -5.94
C SER A 460 16.86 -21.04 -5.86
N THR A 461 16.01 -21.41 -6.83
CA THR A 461 14.56 -21.12 -6.82
C THR A 461 13.71 -22.30 -6.28
N SER A 462 14.35 -23.36 -5.77
CA SER A 462 13.66 -24.36 -4.94
C SER A 462 13.14 -23.70 -3.65
N PRO A 463 12.04 -24.18 -3.06
CA PRO A 463 11.71 -23.87 -1.66
C PRO A 463 12.89 -24.24 -0.74
N PRO A 464 13.29 -23.36 0.21
CA PRO A 464 14.39 -23.64 1.13
C PRO A 464 14.02 -24.65 2.21
N GLY A 465 15.02 -25.31 2.79
CA GLY A 465 14.84 -26.31 3.83
C GLY A 465 14.58 -25.74 5.23
N GLN A 466 14.45 -26.67 6.20
CA GLN A 466 14.25 -26.32 7.62
C GLN A 466 15.53 -25.77 8.28
N ASP A 467 16.68 -26.06 7.70
CA ASP A 467 17.98 -25.47 8.00
C ASP A 467 17.98 -23.94 7.77
N ILE A 468 17.57 -23.49 6.58
CA ILE A 468 17.52 -22.07 6.21
C ILE A 468 16.36 -21.36 6.93
N THR A 469 15.17 -21.96 6.96
CA THR A 469 13.99 -21.33 7.58
C THR A 469 14.02 -21.32 9.11
N GLY A 470 14.80 -22.21 9.73
CA GLY A 470 15.10 -22.23 11.17
C GLY A 470 16.35 -21.42 11.57
N SER A 471 17.25 -21.13 10.64
CA SER A 471 18.47 -20.34 10.88
C SER A 471 18.18 -18.95 11.45
N PRO A 472 19.02 -18.39 12.35
CA PRO A 472 18.91 -17.01 12.82
C PRO A 472 19.24 -15.96 11.74
N GLY A 473 19.76 -16.37 10.58
CA GLY A 473 20.12 -15.47 9.49
C GLY A 473 18.93 -14.83 8.76
N GLN A 474 19.25 -14.01 7.76
CA GLN A 474 18.33 -13.42 6.80
C GLN A 474 18.69 -13.95 5.41
N TYR A 475 17.75 -14.61 4.74
CA TYR A 475 17.95 -15.19 3.40
C TYR A 475 16.85 -14.69 2.46
N ILE A 476 17.23 -14.17 1.29
CA ILE A 476 16.30 -13.61 0.30
C ILE A 476 16.38 -14.40 -1.00
N GLN A 477 15.22 -14.80 -1.51
CA GLN A 477 15.05 -15.47 -2.80
C GLN A 477 14.23 -14.56 -3.71
N CYS A 478 14.70 -14.27 -4.94
CA CYS A 478 14.02 -13.36 -5.86
C CYS A 478 14.04 -13.88 -7.32
N PHE A 479 12.87 -14.15 -7.90
CA PHE A 479 12.75 -14.63 -9.28
C PHE A 479 11.48 -14.11 -9.98
N THR A 480 11.54 -13.95 -11.31
CA THR A 480 10.40 -13.50 -12.12
C THR A 480 9.34 -14.60 -12.22
N VAL A 481 8.07 -14.21 -12.09
CA VAL A 481 6.89 -15.07 -12.28
C VAL A 481 6.01 -14.51 -13.40
N GLN A 482 5.29 -15.37 -14.09
CA GLN A 482 4.39 -14.97 -15.18
C GLN A 482 2.95 -14.89 -14.67
N PRO A 483 2.20 -13.80 -14.94
CA PRO A 483 0.80 -13.70 -14.55
C PRO A 483 -0.04 -14.75 -15.32
N VAL A 484 -1.07 -15.27 -14.66
CA VAL A 484 -2.03 -16.21 -15.26
C VAL A 484 -3.32 -15.47 -15.57
N GLU A 485 -3.73 -15.47 -16.84
CA GLU A 485 -5.00 -14.88 -17.27
C GLU A 485 -6.19 -15.65 -16.66
N GLU A 486 -7.05 -14.94 -15.94
CA GLU A 486 -8.33 -15.49 -15.50
C GLU A 486 -9.40 -15.17 -16.55
N ALA A 487 -9.93 -16.20 -17.22
CA ALA A 487 -10.80 -16.08 -18.39
C ALA A 487 -12.11 -15.34 -18.11
N LYS A 488 -12.10 -14.00 -18.26
CA LYS A 488 -13.24 -13.13 -17.97
C LYS A 488 -14.43 -13.46 -18.87
N VAL A 489 -15.55 -13.87 -18.27
CA VAL A 489 -16.79 -14.29 -18.95
C VAL A 489 -17.27 -13.27 -20.00
N ARG A 490 -17.06 -11.97 -19.74
CA ARG A 490 -17.40 -10.85 -20.65
C ARG A 490 -16.70 -10.91 -22.02
N PHE A 491 -15.57 -11.62 -22.12
CA PHE A 491 -14.72 -11.66 -23.32
C PHE A 491 -14.80 -12.97 -24.11
N LYS A 492 -15.43 -14.02 -23.55
CA LYS A 492 -15.66 -15.27 -24.28
C LYS A 492 -16.49 -15.02 -25.53
N ASP A 493 -16.15 -15.73 -26.60
CA ASP A 493 -16.83 -15.73 -27.91
C ASP A 493 -16.92 -14.35 -28.58
N ARG A 494 -16.02 -13.42 -28.23
CA ARG A 494 -15.96 -12.05 -28.78
C ARG A 494 -14.60 -11.74 -29.37
N SER A 495 -14.59 -11.23 -30.59
CA SER A 495 -13.39 -10.63 -31.19
C SER A 495 -13.14 -9.27 -30.54
N ILE A 496 -11.96 -9.10 -29.92
CA ILE A 496 -11.56 -7.93 -29.13
C ILE A 496 -10.13 -7.52 -29.56
N PRO A 497 -9.83 -6.22 -29.73
CA PRO A 497 -8.48 -5.75 -30.03
C PRO A 497 -7.43 -6.21 -29.00
N GLU A 498 -6.26 -6.63 -29.48
CA GLU A 498 -5.19 -7.19 -28.65
C GLU A 498 -4.67 -6.19 -27.59
N GLN A 499 -4.77 -4.88 -27.84
CA GLN A 499 -4.46 -3.82 -26.88
C GLN A 499 -5.28 -3.93 -25.57
N ILE A 500 -6.53 -4.43 -25.66
CA ILE A 500 -7.44 -4.57 -24.52
C ILE A 500 -7.21 -5.92 -23.82
N THR A 501 -7.03 -7.01 -24.57
CA THR A 501 -6.80 -8.34 -23.97
C THR A 501 -5.44 -8.43 -23.30
N ASN A 502 -4.38 -7.88 -23.92
CA ASN A 502 -3.03 -7.88 -23.35
C ASN A 502 -2.92 -7.06 -22.05
N PHE A 503 -3.75 -6.02 -21.86
CA PHE A 503 -3.86 -5.34 -20.57
C PHE A 503 -4.36 -6.31 -19.48
N TYR A 504 -5.46 -7.03 -19.73
CA TYR A 504 -6.04 -7.95 -18.75
C TYR A 504 -5.27 -9.26 -18.55
N LYS A 505 -4.42 -9.67 -19.50
CA LYS A 505 -3.43 -10.74 -19.30
C LYS A 505 -2.39 -10.42 -18.23
N ALA A 506 -2.10 -9.13 -18.01
CA ALA A 506 -1.07 -8.67 -17.07
C ALA A 506 -1.61 -7.80 -15.92
N ASN A 507 -2.93 -7.58 -15.81
CA ASN A 507 -3.54 -6.71 -14.79
C ASN A 507 -4.87 -7.31 -14.29
N HIS A 508 -5.16 -7.09 -13.00
CA HIS A 508 -6.25 -7.73 -12.25
C HIS A 508 -6.05 -9.25 -12.14
N VAL A 509 -4.80 -9.65 -11.85
CA VAL A 509 -4.34 -11.04 -11.78
C VAL A 509 -3.99 -11.42 -10.35
N GLN A 510 -4.45 -12.59 -9.89
CA GLN A 510 -4.20 -13.13 -8.55
C GLN A 510 -3.33 -14.40 -8.55
N LYS A 511 -3.15 -15.01 -9.72
CA LYS A 511 -2.42 -16.27 -9.92
C LYS A 511 -1.16 -16.03 -10.76
N PHE A 512 -0.06 -16.65 -10.36
CA PHE A 512 1.26 -16.45 -10.99
C PHE A 512 1.99 -17.78 -11.13
N ASN A 513 2.51 -18.07 -12.33
CA ASN A 513 3.25 -19.28 -12.63
C ASN A 513 4.76 -19.00 -12.67
N TYR A 514 5.53 -19.79 -11.93
CA TYR A 514 6.95 -20.02 -12.19
C TYR A 514 7.13 -21.37 -12.87
N SER A 515 8.06 -21.49 -13.81
CA SER A 515 8.30 -22.74 -14.55
C SER A 515 9.80 -23.00 -14.67
N ARG A 516 10.24 -24.09 -14.05
CA ARG A 516 11.65 -24.48 -13.92
C ARG A 516 11.89 -25.77 -14.71
N PRO A 517 12.79 -25.78 -15.71
CA PRO A 517 13.15 -27.00 -16.41
C PRO A 517 14.02 -27.90 -15.52
N PHE A 518 13.77 -29.21 -15.55
CA PHE A 518 14.64 -30.23 -14.96
C PHE A 518 14.63 -31.49 -15.82
N LYS A 519 15.70 -32.29 -15.77
CA LYS A 519 15.84 -33.51 -16.59
C LYS A 519 15.66 -34.76 -15.73
N LYS A 520 14.83 -35.71 -16.20
CA LYS A 520 14.66 -37.05 -15.60
C LYS A 520 15.22 -38.10 -16.55
N GLY A 521 15.82 -39.16 -16.03
CA GLY A 521 16.39 -40.25 -16.84
C GLY A 521 17.75 -39.89 -17.47
N PRO A 522 18.25 -40.72 -18.41
CA PRO A 522 19.53 -40.49 -19.07
C PRO A 522 19.52 -39.23 -19.95
N LYS A 523 20.69 -38.59 -20.08
CA LYS A 523 20.87 -37.47 -21.00
C LYS A 523 21.04 -37.97 -22.43
N ASP A 524 20.02 -37.79 -23.26
CA ASP A 524 20.17 -37.76 -24.71
C ASP A 524 21.01 -36.52 -25.11
N PRO A 525 22.15 -36.68 -25.81
CA PRO A 525 22.95 -35.55 -26.32
C PRO A 525 22.34 -34.89 -27.56
N ASP A 526 21.63 -35.66 -28.39
CA ASP A 526 21.08 -35.22 -29.67
C ASP A 526 19.68 -34.61 -29.50
N ASN A 527 18.93 -34.99 -28.48
CA ASN A 527 17.59 -34.47 -28.22
C ASN A 527 17.34 -34.08 -26.76
N GLU A 528 17.76 -32.86 -26.42
CA GLU A 528 17.59 -32.36 -25.05
C GLU A 528 16.14 -32.08 -24.63
N PHE A 529 15.20 -32.05 -25.57
CA PHE A 529 13.78 -31.82 -25.30
C PHE A 529 13.07 -33.09 -24.83
N ALA A 530 13.49 -34.27 -25.27
CA ALA A 530 12.84 -35.55 -24.96
C ALA A 530 12.77 -35.86 -23.45
N ASN A 531 13.74 -35.36 -22.67
CA ASN A 531 13.83 -35.58 -21.23
C ASN A 531 13.65 -34.30 -20.38
N MET A 532 13.23 -33.18 -20.98
CA MET A 532 13.05 -31.90 -20.28
C MET A 532 11.63 -31.76 -19.70
N TRP A 533 11.51 -32.12 -18.43
CA TRP A 533 10.31 -31.90 -17.63
C TRP A 533 10.27 -30.46 -17.10
N ILE A 534 9.08 -29.95 -16.79
CA ILE A 534 8.92 -28.66 -16.12
C ILE A 534 8.29 -28.86 -14.73
N GLU A 535 8.97 -28.33 -13.72
CA GLU A 535 8.41 -28.06 -12.39
C GLU A 535 7.70 -26.70 -12.48
N ARG A 536 6.36 -26.70 -12.50
CA ARG A 536 5.56 -25.49 -12.49
C ARG A 536 4.96 -25.24 -11.11
N THR A 537 5.33 -24.11 -10.53
CA THR A 537 4.80 -23.64 -9.25
C THR A 537 3.79 -22.52 -9.52
N THR A 538 2.55 -22.72 -9.10
CA THR A 538 1.47 -21.73 -9.15
C THR A 538 1.33 -21.09 -7.78
N PHE A 539 1.51 -19.78 -7.71
CA PHE A 539 1.29 -18.97 -6.51
C PHE A 539 -0.06 -18.25 -6.61
N VAL A 540 -0.80 -18.20 -5.51
CA VAL A 540 -2.04 -17.43 -5.37
C VAL A 540 -1.81 -16.33 -4.33
N THR A 541 -2.04 -15.06 -4.69
CA THR A 541 -1.90 -13.93 -3.77
C THR A 541 -3.17 -13.68 -2.93
N ALA A 542 -3.02 -12.99 -1.79
CA ALA A 542 -4.17 -12.61 -0.95
C ALA A 542 -5.20 -11.72 -1.67
N TYR A 543 -4.73 -10.82 -2.56
CA TYR A 543 -5.54 -9.92 -3.37
C TYR A 543 -4.98 -9.86 -4.80
N PRO A 544 -5.80 -9.55 -5.83
CA PRO A 544 -5.31 -9.35 -7.19
C PRO A 544 -4.40 -8.11 -7.29
N LEU A 545 -3.47 -8.13 -8.24
CA LEU A 545 -2.59 -7.00 -8.58
C LEU A 545 -3.05 -6.35 -9.91
N PRO A 546 -3.07 -5.01 -10.02
CA PRO A 546 -2.73 -4.03 -8.98
C PRO A 546 -3.82 -3.89 -7.90
N GLY A 547 -3.47 -3.28 -6.77
CA GLY A 547 -4.36 -3.04 -5.63
C GLY A 547 -3.82 -1.95 -4.72
N ILE A 548 -4.05 -2.04 -3.40
CA ILE A 548 -3.56 -1.04 -2.42
C ILE A 548 -2.05 -1.07 -2.15
N LEU A 549 -1.35 -2.08 -2.66
CA LEU A 549 0.11 -2.20 -2.61
C LEU A 549 0.60 -2.78 -3.93
N ARG A 550 1.87 -2.52 -4.24
CA ARG A 550 2.57 -3.19 -5.34
C ARG A 550 2.90 -4.66 -5.02
N TRP A 551 2.66 -5.15 -3.80
CA TRP A 551 2.91 -6.54 -3.43
C TRP A 551 1.86 -7.11 -2.48
N PHE A 552 1.60 -8.41 -2.62
CA PHE A 552 0.75 -9.17 -1.71
C PHE A 552 1.38 -10.52 -1.34
N VAL A 553 1.08 -10.98 -0.12
CA VAL A 553 1.52 -12.28 0.38
C VAL A 553 0.87 -13.42 -0.41
N VAL A 554 1.61 -14.50 -0.63
CA VAL A 554 1.09 -15.75 -1.19
C VAL A 554 0.31 -16.50 -0.12
N THR A 555 -0.94 -16.83 -0.41
CA THR A 555 -1.85 -17.57 0.48
C THR A 555 -1.93 -19.06 0.14
N SER A 556 -1.61 -19.44 -1.10
CA SER A 556 -1.54 -20.83 -1.54
C SER A 556 -0.46 -21.00 -2.60
N THR A 557 0.26 -22.12 -2.53
CA THR A 557 1.29 -22.52 -3.48
C THR A 557 1.00 -23.96 -3.89
N THR A 558 0.80 -24.20 -5.18
CA THR A 558 0.66 -25.56 -5.73
C THR A 558 1.79 -25.86 -6.71
N MET A 559 2.27 -27.09 -6.71
CA MET A 559 3.32 -27.56 -7.61
C MET A 559 2.75 -28.64 -8.53
N THR A 560 3.02 -28.49 -9.81
CA THR A 560 2.60 -29.41 -10.88
C THR A 560 3.81 -29.79 -11.72
N ILE A 561 3.94 -31.06 -12.05
CA ILE A 561 4.98 -31.55 -12.96
C ILE A 561 4.35 -31.68 -14.35
N ILE A 562 4.97 -31.06 -15.34
CA ILE A 562 4.54 -31.05 -16.74
C ILE A 562 5.51 -31.92 -17.54
N SER A 563 4.96 -32.79 -18.39
CA SER A 563 5.71 -33.72 -19.21
C SER A 563 6.48 -33.03 -20.36
N PRO A 564 7.51 -33.67 -20.92
CA PRO A 564 8.22 -33.14 -22.09
C PRO A 564 7.31 -32.94 -23.32
N LEU A 565 6.30 -33.81 -23.50
CA LEU A 565 5.30 -33.71 -24.55
C LEU A 565 4.32 -32.55 -24.31
N GLU A 566 3.82 -32.39 -23.09
CA GLU A 566 2.94 -31.26 -22.72
C GLU A 566 3.66 -29.91 -22.88
N ASN A 567 4.95 -29.87 -22.53
CA ASN A 567 5.83 -28.72 -22.74
C ASN A 567 6.02 -28.40 -24.24
N ALA A 568 6.17 -29.41 -25.09
CA ALA A 568 6.22 -29.23 -26.55
C ALA A 568 4.89 -28.68 -27.11
N ILE A 569 3.75 -29.18 -26.62
CA ILE A 569 2.40 -28.68 -26.97
C ILE A 569 2.25 -27.22 -26.56
N GLU A 570 2.57 -26.85 -25.32
CA GLU A 570 2.55 -25.44 -24.87
C GLU A 570 3.45 -24.55 -25.72
N THR A 571 4.65 -25.03 -26.05
CA THR A 571 5.63 -24.29 -26.85
C THR A 571 5.10 -24.05 -28.27
N MET A 572 4.47 -25.06 -28.88
CA MET A 572 3.86 -24.94 -30.21
C MET A 572 2.65 -24.00 -30.20
N MET A 573 1.75 -24.12 -29.22
CA MET A 573 0.60 -23.22 -29.05
C MET A 573 1.04 -21.76 -28.94
N LYS A 574 1.95 -21.45 -28.00
CA LYS A 574 2.48 -20.09 -27.78
C LYS A 574 3.25 -19.54 -28.99
N THR A 575 3.81 -20.42 -29.83
CA THR A 575 4.48 -20.01 -31.07
C THR A 575 3.45 -19.65 -32.14
N ASN A 576 2.41 -20.46 -32.31
CA ASN A 576 1.30 -20.20 -33.25
C ASN A 576 0.52 -18.93 -32.88
N GLU A 577 0.27 -18.70 -31.59
CA GLU A 577 -0.33 -17.46 -31.07
C GLU A 577 0.51 -16.22 -31.39
N LYS A 578 1.84 -16.29 -31.24
CA LYS A 578 2.77 -15.19 -31.60
C LYS A 578 2.75 -14.89 -33.09
N ILE A 579 2.75 -15.92 -33.95
CA ILE A 579 2.62 -15.72 -35.41
C ILE A 579 1.31 -15.00 -35.72
N MET A 580 0.18 -15.45 -35.13
CA MET A 580 -1.12 -14.85 -35.39
C MET A 580 -1.23 -13.40 -34.90
N SER A 581 -0.69 -13.09 -33.71
CA SER A 581 -0.63 -11.73 -33.18
C SER A 581 0.19 -10.80 -34.09
N GLU A 582 1.38 -11.23 -34.56
CA GLU A 582 2.18 -10.42 -35.48
C GLU A 582 1.52 -10.21 -36.85
N ILE A 583 0.80 -11.21 -37.36
CA ILE A 583 -0.03 -11.10 -38.57
C ILE A 583 -1.14 -10.06 -38.35
N ASN A 584 -1.95 -10.20 -37.30
CA ASN A 584 -3.00 -9.24 -36.93
C ASN A 584 -2.41 -7.83 -36.80
N ARG A 585 -1.25 -7.70 -36.14
CA ARG A 585 -0.58 -6.41 -35.90
C ARG A 585 -0.15 -5.74 -37.20
N HIS A 586 0.51 -6.46 -38.11
CA HIS A 586 0.94 -5.93 -39.41
C HIS A 586 -0.18 -5.76 -40.45
N GLN A 587 -1.33 -6.44 -40.29
CA GLN A 587 -2.55 -6.18 -41.07
C GLN A 587 -3.25 -4.89 -40.60
N ASN A 588 -3.36 -4.66 -39.28
CA ASN A 588 -4.02 -3.48 -38.72
C ASN A 588 -3.18 -2.20 -38.89
N ASP A 589 -1.84 -2.29 -38.79
CA ASP A 589 -0.93 -1.17 -39.08
C ASP A 589 0.04 -1.52 -40.23
N PRO A 590 -0.20 -0.96 -41.44
CA PRO A 590 0.71 -1.07 -42.57
C PRO A 590 2.12 -0.55 -42.30
N GLY A 591 2.28 0.50 -41.49
CA GLY A 591 3.53 1.26 -41.30
C GLY A 591 4.54 0.63 -40.33
N LEU A 592 4.19 -0.44 -39.62
CA LEU A 592 5.08 -1.10 -38.66
C LEU A 592 6.38 -1.64 -39.30
N PRO A 593 7.56 -1.42 -38.67
CA PRO A 593 8.84 -1.96 -39.13
C PRO A 593 8.82 -3.48 -39.28
N ILE A 594 9.37 -4.00 -40.37
CA ILE A 594 9.24 -5.43 -40.73
C ILE A 594 10.10 -6.38 -39.90
N ASN A 595 11.22 -5.89 -39.35
CA ASN A 595 12.27 -6.69 -38.72
C ASN A 595 11.80 -7.68 -37.62
N PRO A 596 10.81 -7.37 -36.74
CA PRO A 596 10.31 -8.33 -35.76
C PRO A 596 9.63 -9.54 -36.42
N LEU A 597 8.85 -9.33 -37.48
CA LEU A 597 8.23 -10.39 -38.27
C LEU A 597 9.30 -11.17 -39.05
N SER A 598 10.28 -10.49 -39.65
CA SER A 598 11.44 -11.12 -40.32
C SER A 598 12.16 -12.11 -39.40
N MET A 599 12.42 -11.70 -38.15
CA MET A 599 13.09 -12.52 -37.14
C MET A 599 12.20 -13.68 -36.66
N LEU A 600 10.91 -13.43 -36.39
CA LEU A 600 9.98 -14.45 -35.92
C LEU A 600 9.77 -15.55 -36.96
N LEU A 601 9.49 -15.18 -38.22
CA LEU A 601 9.25 -16.15 -39.30
C LEU A 601 10.49 -16.99 -39.58
N ASN A 602 11.66 -16.36 -39.74
CA ASN A 602 12.88 -17.09 -40.05
C ASN A 602 13.31 -18.04 -38.92
N GLY A 603 13.15 -17.63 -37.65
CA GLY A 603 13.46 -18.49 -36.50
C GLY A 603 12.61 -19.76 -36.38
N ILE A 604 11.48 -19.82 -37.11
CA ILE A 604 10.57 -20.98 -37.15
C ILE A 604 10.73 -21.75 -38.47
N VAL A 605 10.91 -21.05 -39.59
CA VAL A 605 11.04 -21.62 -40.95
C VAL A 605 12.41 -22.23 -41.23
N ASP A 606 13.50 -21.64 -40.72
CA ASP A 606 14.87 -22.16 -40.84
C ASP A 606 15.53 -22.23 -39.43
N PRO A 607 15.08 -23.17 -38.57
CA PRO A 607 15.41 -23.20 -37.13
C PRO A 607 16.80 -23.81 -36.84
N ALA A 608 17.82 -23.37 -37.59
CA ALA A 608 19.14 -24.00 -37.69
C ALA A 608 19.92 -24.19 -36.37
N VAL A 609 19.58 -23.46 -35.30
CA VAL A 609 20.24 -23.56 -33.98
C VAL A 609 19.54 -24.56 -33.04
N MET A 610 18.21 -24.49 -32.92
CA MET A 610 17.46 -25.31 -31.96
C MET A 610 16.83 -26.58 -32.57
N GLY A 611 16.87 -26.73 -33.90
CA GLY A 611 16.30 -27.87 -34.62
C GLY A 611 14.78 -27.86 -34.82
N GLY A 612 14.06 -26.93 -34.18
CA GLY A 612 12.61 -26.75 -34.35
C GLY A 612 11.79 -27.98 -33.95
N PHE A 613 10.59 -28.09 -34.53
CA PHE A 613 9.67 -29.21 -34.23
C PHE A 613 10.21 -30.59 -34.64
N ALA A 614 11.25 -30.67 -35.46
CA ALA A 614 11.88 -31.95 -35.79
C ALA A 614 12.47 -32.66 -34.55
N LYS A 615 12.84 -31.90 -33.50
CA LYS A 615 13.21 -32.46 -32.19
C LYS A 615 12.01 -33.08 -31.45
N TYR A 616 10.79 -32.64 -31.72
CA TYR A 616 9.58 -33.27 -31.18
C TYR A 616 9.22 -34.54 -31.96
N GLU A 617 9.45 -34.57 -33.27
CA GLU A 617 9.27 -35.77 -34.10
C GLU A 617 10.21 -36.91 -33.68
N THR A 618 11.49 -36.60 -33.41
CA THR A 618 12.46 -37.60 -32.94
C THR A 618 12.30 -37.97 -31.46
N ALA A 619 11.57 -37.18 -30.66
CA ALA A 619 11.25 -37.52 -29.28
C ALA A 619 9.98 -38.37 -29.14
N PHE A 620 8.86 -37.91 -29.71
CA PHE A 620 7.51 -38.35 -29.32
C PHE A 620 6.76 -39.10 -30.43
N PHE A 621 7.20 -39.01 -31.69
CA PHE A 621 6.54 -39.67 -32.84
C PHE A 621 7.25 -40.97 -33.25
N GLN A 622 8.15 -41.49 -32.41
CA GLN A 622 8.80 -42.78 -32.61
C GLN A 622 7.89 -43.93 -32.14
N GLU A 623 7.89 -45.05 -32.86
CA GLU A 623 7.08 -46.23 -32.55
C GLU A 623 7.35 -46.77 -31.13
N SER A 624 8.59 -46.69 -30.64
CA SER A 624 8.94 -47.04 -29.26
C SER A 624 8.21 -46.17 -28.22
N TYR A 625 8.16 -44.84 -28.42
CA TYR A 625 7.45 -43.93 -27.52
C TYR A 625 5.94 -44.22 -27.51
N LEU A 626 5.36 -44.47 -28.69
CA LEU A 626 3.94 -44.80 -28.85
C LEU A 626 3.55 -46.11 -28.14
N GLN A 627 4.42 -47.12 -28.17
CA GLN A 627 4.19 -48.39 -27.48
C GLN A 627 4.46 -48.31 -25.97
N GLU A 628 5.43 -47.50 -25.52
CA GLU A 628 5.73 -47.29 -24.11
C GLU A 628 4.71 -46.38 -23.40
N HIS A 629 4.12 -45.40 -24.09
CA HIS A 629 3.22 -44.38 -23.51
C HIS A 629 1.88 -44.27 -24.27
N PRO A 630 1.06 -45.34 -24.34
CA PRO A 630 -0.19 -45.34 -25.10
C PRO A 630 -1.23 -44.31 -24.60
N GLN A 631 -1.16 -43.88 -23.33
CA GLN A 631 -2.02 -42.83 -22.79
C GLN A 631 -1.74 -41.43 -23.38
N ASP A 632 -0.55 -41.20 -23.94
CA ASP A 632 -0.15 -39.90 -24.48
C ASP A 632 -0.71 -39.65 -25.90
N ASN A 633 -1.32 -40.67 -26.55
CA ASN A 633 -1.73 -40.63 -27.95
C ASN A 633 -2.62 -39.42 -28.31
N GLY A 634 -3.56 -39.01 -27.44
CA GLY A 634 -4.38 -37.82 -27.67
C GLY A 634 -3.59 -36.50 -27.63
N ASN A 635 -2.54 -36.42 -26.82
CA ASN A 635 -1.61 -35.29 -26.78
C ASN A 635 -0.67 -35.30 -28.00
N ILE A 636 -0.26 -36.49 -28.47
CA ILE A 636 0.54 -36.65 -29.69
C ILE A 636 -0.22 -36.15 -30.92
N GLU A 637 -1.48 -36.55 -31.12
CA GLU A 637 -2.31 -36.02 -32.22
C GLU A 637 -2.53 -34.51 -32.10
N LYS A 638 -2.73 -33.99 -30.88
CA LYS A 638 -2.82 -32.54 -30.64
C LYS A 638 -1.53 -31.79 -31.03
N LEU A 639 -0.36 -32.38 -30.81
CA LEU A 639 0.92 -31.80 -31.24
C LEU A 639 1.08 -31.81 -32.77
N LYS A 640 0.71 -32.92 -33.43
CA LYS A 640 0.67 -33.02 -34.91
C LYS A 640 -0.25 -31.96 -35.51
N ASP A 641 -1.45 -31.79 -34.95
CA ASP A 641 -2.41 -30.77 -35.38
C ASP A 641 -1.86 -29.35 -35.24
N LEU A 642 -1.16 -29.04 -34.14
CA LEU A 642 -0.54 -27.73 -33.94
C LEU A 642 0.61 -27.45 -34.92
N ILE A 643 1.37 -28.48 -35.31
CA ILE A 643 2.39 -28.38 -36.37
C ILE A 643 1.72 -28.14 -37.74
N ALA A 644 0.67 -28.89 -38.07
CA ALA A 644 -0.07 -28.73 -39.31
C ALA A 644 -0.73 -27.34 -39.43
N TRP A 645 -1.29 -26.82 -38.32
CA TRP A 645 -1.85 -25.47 -38.24
C TRP A 645 -0.82 -24.34 -38.29
N GLN A 646 0.46 -24.61 -38.01
CA GLN A 646 1.51 -23.60 -38.14
C GLN A 646 1.76 -23.21 -39.60
N ILE A 647 1.55 -24.11 -40.56
CA ILE A 647 1.79 -23.87 -41.99
C ILE A 647 0.92 -22.75 -42.59
N PRO A 648 -0.43 -22.71 -42.46
CA PRO A 648 -1.23 -21.60 -42.98
C PRO A 648 -0.96 -20.28 -42.25
N LEU A 649 -0.56 -20.32 -40.98
CA LEU A 649 -0.10 -19.13 -40.24
C LEU A 649 1.19 -18.57 -40.85
N LEU A 650 2.22 -19.42 -41.04
CA LEU A 650 3.47 -19.04 -41.68
C LEU A 650 3.25 -18.57 -43.13
N ALA A 651 2.34 -19.19 -43.90
CA ALA A 651 1.99 -18.76 -45.25
C ALA A 651 1.52 -17.30 -45.30
N GLU A 652 0.57 -16.92 -44.43
CA GLU A 652 0.05 -15.56 -44.34
C GLU A 652 1.13 -14.57 -43.84
N GLY A 653 1.95 -14.99 -42.87
CA GLY A 653 3.09 -14.19 -42.39
C GLY A 653 4.13 -13.90 -43.48
N VAL A 654 4.56 -14.93 -44.22
CA VAL A 654 5.50 -14.80 -45.36
C VAL A 654 4.88 -13.95 -46.47
N ARG A 655 3.58 -14.11 -46.75
CA ARG A 655 2.83 -13.30 -47.74
C ARG A 655 2.67 -11.84 -47.32
N ILE A 656 2.64 -11.52 -46.03
CA ILE A 656 2.71 -10.14 -45.52
C ILE A 656 4.14 -9.61 -45.62
N HIS A 657 5.14 -10.42 -45.26
CA HIS A 657 6.55 -10.07 -45.36
C HIS A 657 6.95 -9.67 -46.77
N GLY A 658 6.61 -10.48 -47.78
CA GLY A 658 6.92 -10.19 -49.19
C GLY A 658 6.29 -8.91 -49.75
N ARG A 659 5.17 -8.44 -49.16
CA ARG A 659 4.54 -7.16 -49.51
C ARG A 659 5.18 -5.94 -48.83
N LYS A 660 6.03 -6.13 -47.80
CA LYS A 660 6.64 -5.05 -47.00
C LYS A 660 8.18 -5.05 -47.01
N VAL A 661 8.82 -6.09 -47.54
CA VAL A 661 10.28 -6.24 -47.53
C VAL A 661 10.98 -5.19 -48.42
N THR A 662 12.07 -4.61 -47.92
CA THR A 662 12.94 -3.70 -48.70
C THR A 662 13.76 -4.47 -49.73
N GLU A 663 14.30 -3.78 -50.73
CA GLU A 663 15.22 -4.36 -51.73
C GLU A 663 16.40 -5.08 -51.05
N ASP A 664 17.01 -4.45 -50.04
CA ASP A 664 18.17 -4.99 -49.28
C ASP A 664 17.86 -6.32 -48.58
N LEU A 665 16.60 -6.53 -48.16
CA LEU A 665 16.14 -7.73 -47.47
C LEU A 665 15.43 -8.72 -48.40
N ARG A 666 15.31 -8.42 -49.71
CA ARG A 666 14.64 -9.33 -50.66
C ARG A 666 15.35 -10.69 -50.81
N PRO A 667 16.70 -10.79 -50.92
CA PRO A 667 17.38 -12.09 -50.97
C PRO A 667 17.16 -12.95 -49.71
N PHE A 668 17.01 -12.31 -48.55
CA PHE A 668 16.65 -12.97 -47.30
C PHE A 668 15.20 -13.47 -47.30
N HIS A 669 14.27 -12.70 -47.87
CA HIS A 669 12.88 -13.15 -48.06
C HIS A 669 12.77 -14.31 -49.06
N GLU A 670 13.48 -14.26 -50.19
CA GLU A 670 13.51 -15.35 -51.18
C GLU A 670 14.04 -16.65 -50.57
N ARG A 671 15.09 -16.58 -49.74
CA ARG A 671 15.59 -17.73 -48.96
C ARG A 671 14.54 -18.24 -47.97
N MET A 672 13.87 -17.35 -47.25
CA MET A 672 12.81 -17.71 -46.30
C MET A 672 11.63 -18.39 -47.00
N GLU A 673 11.22 -17.91 -48.18
CA GLU A 673 10.16 -18.50 -48.99
C GLU A 673 10.55 -19.90 -49.51
N GLN A 674 11.79 -20.07 -50.00
CA GLN A 674 12.31 -21.39 -50.41
C GLN A 674 12.28 -22.40 -49.25
N CYS A 675 12.73 -22.01 -48.05
CA CYS A 675 12.63 -22.85 -46.86
C CYS A 675 11.18 -23.13 -46.47
N PHE A 676 10.29 -22.14 -46.54
CA PHE A 676 8.87 -22.32 -46.25
C PHE A 676 8.20 -23.30 -47.22
N VAL A 677 8.50 -23.27 -48.52
CA VAL A 677 7.96 -24.22 -49.50
C VAL A 677 8.40 -25.65 -49.19
N GLN A 678 9.67 -25.87 -48.80
CA GLN A 678 10.18 -27.19 -48.40
C GLN A 678 9.54 -27.69 -47.10
N LEU A 679 9.45 -26.82 -46.09
CA LEU A 679 8.79 -27.07 -44.81
C LEU A 679 7.31 -27.43 -45.01
N ARG A 680 6.59 -26.64 -45.80
CA ARG A 680 5.18 -26.85 -46.15
C ARG A 680 4.98 -28.22 -46.79
N ALA A 681 5.76 -28.56 -47.82
CA ALA A 681 5.66 -29.84 -48.52
C ALA A 681 5.91 -31.04 -47.58
N LYS A 682 6.84 -30.93 -46.62
CA LYS A 682 7.06 -31.95 -45.59
C LYS A 682 5.82 -32.09 -44.68
N VAL A 683 5.36 -30.99 -44.09
CA VAL A 683 4.30 -31.01 -43.06
C VAL A 683 2.94 -31.40 -43.65
N GLU A 684 2.57 -30.90 -44.82
CA GLU A 684 1.30 -31.27 -45.49
C GLU A 684 1.29 -32.76 -45.89
N SER A 685 2.46 -33.33 -46.22
CA SER A 685 2.62 -34.76 -46.54
C SER A 685 2.53 -35.68 -45.31
N GLN A 686 2.98 -35.23 -44.14
CA GLN A 686 3.03 -36.04 -42.92
C GLN A 686 1.83 -35.86 -41.98
N TYR A 687 1.26 -34.65 -41.92
CA TYR A 687 0.24 -34.27 -40.94
C TYR A 687 -1.03 -33.68 -41.60
N GLY A 688 -1.08 -33.67 -42.94
CA GLY A 688 -2.21 -33.19 -43.72
C GLY A 688 -2.28 -31.67 -43.88
N VAL A 689 -3.16 -31.22 -44.78
CA VAL A 689 -3.38 -29.80 -45.06
C VAL A 689 -4.34 -29.20 -44.03
N ARG A 690 -4.00 -28.00 -43.52
CA ARG A 690 -4.91 -27.16 -42.73
C ARG A 690 -5.16 -25.85 -43.50
N GLU A 691 -6.42 -25.60 -43.83
CA GLU A 691 -6.81 -24.37 -44.53
C GLU A 691 -7.25 -23.29 -43.55
N MET A 692 -6.76 -22.06 -43.74
CA MET A 692 -7.29 -20.86 -43.10
C MET A 692 -8.18 -20.14 -44.12
N ILE A 693 -9.42 -19.81 -43.74
CA ILE A 693 -10.36 -19.13 -44.64
C ILE A 693 -9.83 -17.72 -44.95
N CYS A 694 -9.48 -17.47 -46.22
CA CYS A 694 -8.86 -16.23 -46.65
C CYS A 694 -9.88 -15.08 -46.80
N PHE A 695 -9.39 -13.83 -46.73
CA PHE A 695 -10.20 -12.65 -46.39
C PHE A 695 -11.02 -12.02 -47.53
N GLU A 696 -10.83 -12.40 -48.80
CA GLU A 696 -11.23 -11.52 -49.92
C GLU A 696 -12.75 -11.46 -50.20
N ASP A 697 -13.52 -12.49 -49.85
CA ASP A 697 -14.96 -12.60 -50.17
C ASP A 697 -15.91 -11.74 -49.30
N ARG A 698 -15.41 -10.91 -48.38
CA ARG A 698 -16.24 -10.08 -47.48
C ARG A 698 -16.09 -8.57 -47.66
N ARG A 699 -15.87 -8.10 -48.89
CA ARG A 699 -15.91 -6.67 -49.26
C ARG A 699 -17.34 -6.09 -49.31
N SER A 700 -18.05 -6.08 -48.17
CA SER A 700 -19.39 -5.48 -48.04
C SER A 700 -19.60 -4.71 -46.73
N GLY A 701 -18.88 -3.58 -46.59
CA GLY A 701 -19.46 -2.38 -45.97
C GLY A 701 -19.56 -2.30 -44.43
N ARG A 702 -18.43 -2.42 -43.71
CA ARG A 702 -18.13 -1.62 -42.49
C ARG A 702 -16.70 -1.92 -41.97
N PRO A 703 -15.94 -0.92 -41.49
CA PRO A 703 -14.74 -1.19 -40.71
C PRO A 703 -15.15 -1.72 -39.33
N ARG A 704 -14.93 -3.01 -39.09
CA ARG A 704 -14.91 -3.60 -37.75
C ARG A 704 -13.56 -4.30 -37.58
N SER A 705 -12.79 -3.85 -36.61
CA SER A 705 -11.57 -4.51 -36.16
C SER A 705 -11.93 -5.87 -35.55
N MET A 706 -11.84 -6.92 -36.35
CA MET A 706 -11.88 -8.28 -35.85
C MET A 706 -10.46 -8.82 -35.79
N ALA A 707 -10.01 -9.16 -34.59
CA ALA A 707 -8.94 -10.13 -34.38
C ALA A 707 -9.52 -11.53 -34.68
N TRP A 708 -8.79 -12.33 -35.45
CA TRP A 708 -9.22 -13.66 -35.89
C TRP A 708 -8.26 -14.75 -35.40
N GLY A 709 -8.71 -16.00 -35.45
CA GLY A 709 -7.91 -17.18 -35.16
C GLY A 709 -8.79 -18.41 -34.88
N PRO A 710 -8.25 -19.63 -34.95
CA PRO A 710 -8.91 -20.82 -34.41
C PRO A 710 -9.12 -20.70 -32.90
N SER A 711 -10.27 -21.14 -32.38
CA SER A 711 -10.49 -21.25 -30.94
C SER A 711 -9.79 -22.50 -30.40
N TRP A 712 -8.54 -22.34 -29.95
CA TRP A 712 -7.74 -23.43 -29.37
C TRP A 712 -8.38 -24.03 -28.11
N ASP A 713 -9.26 -23.28 -27.42
CA ASP A 713 -10.02 -23.76 -26.26
C ASP A 713 -10.89 -24.97 -26.59
N HIS A 714 -11.44 -25.08 -27.81
CA HIS A 714 -12.25 -26.25 -28.19
C HIS A 714 -11.43 -27.55 -28.29
N LEU A 715 -10.11 -27.47 -28.41
CA LEU A 715 -9.17 -28.61 -28.37
C LEU A 715 -8.78 -29.00 -26.92
N SER A 716 -9.56 -28.58 -25.92
CA SER A 716 -9.44 -29.04 -24.52
C SER A 716 -10.58 -29.95 -24.04
N TYR A 717 -11.74 -29.93 -24.71
CA TYR A 717 -12.97 -30.60 -24.24
C TYR A 717 -13.50 -31.72 -25.15
N ALA A 718 -12.74 -32.13 -26.17
CA ALA A 718 -13.19 -33.15 -27.14
C ALA A 718 -13.20 -34.59 -26.60
N GLY A 719 -12.42 -34.91 -25.55
CA GLY A 719 -12.23 -36.29 -25.09
C GLY A 719 -13.39 -36.90 -24.30
N ASP A 720 -14.21 -36.08 -23.63
CA ASP A 720 -15.05 -36.54 -22.50
C ASP A 720 -16.49 -36.92 -22.90
N ARG A 721 -16.74 -37.18 -24.19
CA ARG A 721 -18.09 -37.45 -24.75
C ARG A 721 -18.39 -38.91 -25.12
N GLN A 722 -17.51 -39.86 -24.80
CA GLN A 722 -17.66 -41.28 -25.19
C GLN A 722 -17.64 -42.30 -24.03
N LEU A 723 -17.89 -41.89 -22.78
CA LEU A 723 -17.92 -42.80 -21.61
C LEU A 723 -19.19 -42.72 -20.73
N LEU A 724 -20.35 -42.32 -21.28
CA LEU A 724 -21.64 -42.36 -20.58
C LEU A 724 -22.78 -42.98 -21.42
N HIS A 725 -22.61 -44.24 -21.85
CA HIS A 725 -23.71 -45.00 -22.45
C HIS A 725 -23.63 -46.53 -22.25
N SER A 726 -23.63 -46.98 -20.98
CA SER A 726 -23.83 -48.39 -20.60
C SER A 726 -24.27 -48.54 -19.13
N MET A 727 -25.58 -48.43 -18.84
CA MET A 727 -26.23 -49.07 -17.67
C MET A 727 -27.76 -48.90 -17.73
N GLU A 728 -28.50 -50.02 -17.75
CA GLU A 728 -29.97 -50.07 -17.65
C GLU A 728 -30.40 -50.44 -16.23
N VAL A 729 -31.34 -49.69 -15.63
CA VAL A 729 -32.34 -50.21 -14.66
C VAL A 729 -33.63 -49.30 -14.70
N PRO A 730 -34.75 -49.59 -13.99
CA PRO A 730 -36.05 -49.87 -14.64
C PRO A 730 -37.07 -48.70 -14.58
N PRO A 731 -38.24 -48.81 -15.26
CA PRO A 731 -39.18 -47.70 -15.44
C PRO A 731 -40.39 -47.69 -14.48
N THR A 732 -40.96 -46.50 -14.23
CA THR A 732 -42.39 -46.21 -13.88
C THR A 732 -42.56 -44.69 -13.59
N PRO A 733 -43.78 -44.11 -13.64
CA PRO A 733 -44.79 -44.16 -14.69
C PRO A 733 -45.18 -42.75 -15.23
N LYS A 734 -45.95 -42.68 -16.32
CA LYS A 734 -46.45 -41.42 -16.92
C LYS A 734 -47.76 -40.92 -16.26
N PRO A 735 -48.00 -39.60 -16.27
CA PRO A 735 -49.33 -39.00 -16.48
C PRO A 735 -49.48 -38.41 -17.90
N THR A 736 -50.71 -38.13 -18.37
CA THR A 736 -50.99 -37.79 -19.78
C THR A 736 -52.18 -36.85 -20.00
N HIS A 737 -52.09 -36.02 -21.05
CA HIS A 737 -53.16 -35.38 -21.86
C HIS A 737 -54.10 -34.29 -21.27
N HIS A 738 -54.02 -33.09 -21.90
CA HIS A 738 -55.13 -32.20 -22.37
C HIS A 738 -56.15 -31.59 -21.38
N PRO A 739 -57.01 -30.62 -21.82
CA PRO A 739 -56.95 -29.67 -22.96
C PRO A 739 -57.06 -28.18 -22.52
N PRO A 740 -57.06 -27.20 -23.46
CA PRO A 740 -57.32 -25.76 -23.17
C PRO A 740 -58.66 -25.23 -23.72
N GLU A 741 -59.36 -24.39 -22.95
CA GLU A 741 -60.42 -23.42 -23.32
C GLU A 741 -60.79 -22.64 -22.02
N SER A 742 -61.40 -21.44 -22.00
CA SER A 742 -61.99 -20.57 -23.04
C SER A 742 -62.10 -19.10 -22.56
N GLU A 743 -62.16 -18.14 -23.51
CA GLU A 743 -62.96 -16.88 -23.47
C GLU A 743 -62.75 -15.79 -22.36
N GLU A 744 -63.02 -14.48 -22.54
CA GLU A 744 -63.35 -13.66 -23.72
C GLU A 744 -63.06 -12.14 -23.55
N ARG A 745 -63.19 -11.39 -24.67
CA ARG A 745 -63.64 -9.98 -24.83
C ARG A 745 -62.73 -8.75 -24.58
N ARG A 746 -62.49 -8.11 -25.75
CA ARG A 746 -62.63 -6.67 -26.08
C ARG A 746 -61.52 -5.68 -25.65
N GLY A 747 -61.04 -4.83 -26.56
CA GLY A 747 -61.27 -4.82 -28.01
C GLY A 747 -60.89 -3.54 -28.77
N GLU A 748 -60.74 -3.70 -30.09
CA GLU A 748 -60.76 -2.66 -31.15
C GLU A 748 -59.63 -1.60 -31.10
N ARG A 749 -58.72 -1.58 -32.10
CA ARG A 749 -58.78 -0.87 -33.41
C ARG A 749 -58.67 0.67 -33.26
N ARG A 750 -58.00 1.40 -34.17
CA ARG A 750 -57.77 1.11 -35.60
C ARG A 750 -56.54 1.83 -36.18
N GLU A 751 -56.16 1.40 -37.40
CA GLU A 751 -55.17 2.05 -38.26
C GLU A 751 -55.57 3.47 -38.69
N ASN A 752 -54.60 4.37 -38.95
CA ASN A 752 -54.23 4.70 -40.35
C ASN A 752 -53.04 5.68 -40.56
N ARG A 753 -52.25 5.33 -41.58
CA ARG A 753 -51.67 6.12 -42.72
C ARG A 753 -51.40 7.65 -42.67
N SER A 754 -50.48 8.01 -43.58
CA SER A 754 -50.09 9.33 -44.13
C SER A 754 -49.13 10.17 -43.28
N SER A 755 -48.01 10.77 -43.74
CA SER A 755 -47.35 11.05 -45.05
C SER A 755 -47.47 12.49 -45.58
N THR A 756 -46.35 13.04 -46.11
CA THR A 756 -46.20 14.37 -46.77
C THR A 756 -46.47 15.58 -45.83
N PHE A 757 -45.98 16.82 -46.03
CA PHE A 757 -45.15 17.55 -47.02
C PHE A 757 -44.64 18.85 -46.31
N PHE A 758 -43.68 19.69 -46.72
CA PHE A 758 -42.66 19.78 -47.79
C PHE A 758 -41.65 20.91 -47.40
N GLY A 759 -40.54 21.13 -48.14
CA GLY A 759 -39.78 22.41 -48.01
C GLY A 759 -38.28 22.43 -48.38
N TYR A 760 -37.96 22.85 -49.61
CA TYR A 760 -36.58 23.08 -50.08
C TYR A 760 -36.00 24.45 -49.63
N ARG A 761 -34.69 24.51 -49.35
CA ARG A 761 -33.73 25.21 -50.26
C ARG A 761 -32.25 24.94 -49.95
N ARG A 762 -31.44 24.92 -51.02
CA ARG A 762 -29.99 25.20 -51.02
C ARG A 762 -29.78 26.69 -51.32
N GLN A 763 -28.71 27.28 -50.82
CA GLN A 763 -28.05 28.41 -51.49
C GLN A 763 -26.60 28.63 -51.01
N ASP A 764 -25.66 28.37 -51.92
CA ASP A 764 -24.30 28.94 -52.03
C ASP A 764 -24.34 29.84 -53.29
N PRO A 765 -23.57 30.96 -53.40
CA PRO A 765 -22.09 30.92 -53.38
C PRO A 765 -21.31 32.17 -52.86
N GLN A 766 -19.99 31.97 -52.63
CA GLN A 766 -18.76 32.76 -52.97
C GLN A 766 -18.82 34.20 -53.57
N PRO A 767 -17.68 34.98 -53.73
CA PRO A 767 -16.26 34.75 -53.36
C PRO A 767 -15.42 35.97 -52.84
N SER A 768 -14.20 35.71 -52.32
CA SER A 768 -12.95 36.54 -52.36
C SER A 768 -11.84 35.84 -51.51
N ILE A 769 -10.57 35.59 -51.87
CA ILE A 769 -9.54 36.22 -52.76
C ILE A 769 -9.04 37.55 -52.16
N SER A 770 -7.79 37.78 -51.73
CA SER A 770 -6.48 37.03 -51.80
C SER A 770 -5.60 37.39 -50.55
N GLU A 771 -4.29 37.13 -50.32
CA GLU A 771 -3.15 36.61 -51.12
C GLU A 771 -2.05 35.90 -50.23
N LEU A 772 -0.75 36.28 -50.37
CA LEU A 772 0.51 35.73 -49.79
C LEU A 772 1.53 36.90 -49.56
N PRO A 773 2.80 36.77 -49.08
CA PRO A 773 3.64 35.57 -48.82
C PRO A 773 4.45 35.57 -47.48
N GLU A 774 5.42 34.65 -47.37
CA GLU A 774 6.46 34.51 -46.32
C GLU A 774 7.46 35.71 -46.24
N PRO A 775 8.38 35.70 -45.26
CA PRO A 775 9.78 35.42 -45.64
C PRO A 775 10.47 34.30 -44.82
N LYS A 776 11.67 33.90 -45.26
CA LYS A 776 12.43 32.72 -44.80
C LYS A 776 13.74 33.09 -44.05
N ASP A 777 14.55 32.06 -43.80
CA ASP A 777 16.01 32.07 -43.60
C ASP A 777 16.53 32.37 -42.17
N GLU A 778 17.56 31.69 -41.62
CA GLU A 778 18.37 30.58 -42.16
C GLU A 778 19.18 29.76 -41.11
N LYS A 779 19.70 28.59 -41.55
CA LYS A 779 20.99 27.96 -41.16
C LYS A 779 21.39 27.78 -39.67
N ARG A 780 21.42 26.52 -39.20
CA ARG A 780 22.67 25.69 -39.17
C ARG A 780 22.49 24.25 -38.64
N ARG A 781 23.02 23.27 -39.38
CA ARG A 781 23.66 22.05 -38.85
C ARG A 781 25.19 22.30 -38.75
N PRO A 782 25.97 21.37 -38.17
CA PRO A 782 26.77 20.50 -39.05
C PRO A 782 26.69 19.00 -38.68
N SER A 783 27.33 18.16 -39.51
CA SER A 783 27.32 16.71 -39.42
C SER A 783 28.64 16.12 -39.95
N HIS A 784 29.23 15.16 -39.23
CA HIS A 784 30.37 14.29 -39.60
C HIS A 784 30.39 13.15 -38.54
N MET A 785 30.55 11.84 -38.76
CA MET A 785 31.33 11.02 -39.72
C MET A 785 32.85 11.22 -39.62
N SER A 786 33.69 10.18 -39.46
CA SER A 786 33.48 8.72 -39.45
C SER A 786 34.74 7.97 -38.93
N GLU A 787 34.70 6.62 -38.93
CA GLU A 787 35.86 5.69 -38.78
C GLU A 787 36.57 5.59 -37.41
N SER A 788 37.39 4.56 -37.12
CA SER A 788 37.25 3.10 -37.35
C SER A 788 38.26 2.30 -36.49
N SER A 789 38.08 0.96 -36.43
CA SER A 789 39.15 -0.07 -36.26
C SER A 789 39.85 -0.32 -34.91
N LEU A 790 39.54 -1.50 -34.33
CA LEU A 790 40.46 -2.56 -33.84
C LEU A 790 41.58 -2.26 -32.79
N GLY A 791 41.59 -3.01 -31.67
CA GLY A 791 42.81 -3.20 -30.86
C GLY A 791 42.64 -3.74 -29.42
N SER A 792 42.84 -5.05 -29.22
CA SER A 792 43.08 -5.76 -27.93
C SER A 792 44.20 -6.81 -28.16
N PRO A 793 44.89 -7.42 -27.16
CA PRO A 793 44.58 -7.49 -25.71
C PRO A 793 45.81 -7.34 -24.74
N ASP A 794 45.61 -7.78 -23.47
CA ASP A 794 46.58 -8.18 -22.41
C ASP A 794 47.41 -7.14 -21.62
N GLY A 795 47.59 -7.35 -20.28
CA GLY A 795 48.64 -6.62 -19.53
C GLY A 795 48.66 -6.44 -17.99
N LYS A 796 48.05 -7.27 -17.13
CA LYS A 796 48.36 -7.46 -15.66
C LYS A 796 48.83 -6.29 -14.73
N GLN A 797 48.01 -5.97 -13.70
CA GLN A 797 48.29 -5.88 -12.23
C GLN A 797 49.70 -5.51 -11.63
N PRO A 798 49.80 -5.01 -10.36
CA PRO A 798 48.94 -4.12 -9.54
C PRO A 798 49.83 -3.09 -8.70
N PRO A 799 49.53 -2.61 -7.45
CA PRO A 799 50.12 -1.37 -6.89
C PRO A 799 51.11 -1.54 -5.69
N PRO A 800 51.65 -0.42 -5.14
CA PRO A 800 52.30 -0.35 -3.82
C PRO A 800 51.43 0.37 -2.74
N SER A 801 51.62 0.00 -1.47
CA SER A 801 51.01 0.61 -0.27
C SER A 801 52.06 1.14 0.71
N ARG A 802 51.66 1.89 1.76
CA ARG A 802 52.43 2.05 3.02
C ARG A 802 51.66 2.71 4.18
N ASP A 803 51.57 1.97 5.28
CA ASP A 803 51.14 2.42 6.63
C ASP A 803 52.39 2.64 7.54
N PRO A 804 52.30 2.59 8.89
CA PRO A 804 51.80 3.60 9.84
C PRO A 804 52.96 4.12 10.77
N PRO A 805 52.70 4.72 11.96
CA PRO A 805 52.67 3.92 13.21
C PRO A 805 51.70 4.47 14.30
N SER A 806 51.91 4.14 15.59
CA SER A 806 50.87 4.09 16.64
C SER A 806 51.22 4.69 18.03
N THR A 807 50.20 4.70 18.92
CA THR A 807 50.25 4.60 20.41
C THR A 807 50.82 5.74 21.30
N GLN A 808 49.90 6.40 22.05
CA GLN A 808 49.84 6.71 23.52
C GLN A 808 51.11 6.90 24.41
N PRO A 809 51.01 7.51 25.62
CA PRO A 809 50.09 8.56 26.16
C PRO A 809 50.81 9.67 27.01
N SER A 810 50.08 10.66 27.58
CA SER A 810 50.19 11.16 29.00
C SER A 810 49.89 12.67 29.26
N THR A 811 49.28 12.93 30.43
CA THR A 811 49.32 14.12 31.34
C THR A 811 49.28 15.58 30.85
N ALA A 812 48.17 16.25 31.20
CA ALA A 812 48.03 17.55 31.91
C ALA A 812 48.95 18.77 31.60
N GLY A 813 48.34 19.91 31.25
CA GLY A 813 48.98 21.24 31.25
C GLY A 813 48.02 22.39 30.94
N THR A 814 48.02 23.44 31.78
CA THR A 814 47.14 24.63 31.71
C THR A 814 47.49 25.62 30.59
N SER A 815 46.44 26.25 30.04
CA SER A 815 46.31 27.66 29.55
C SER A 815 47.55 28.58 29.54
N PRO A 816 47.74 29.45 28.51
CA PRO A 816 46.74 30.48 28.16
C PRO A 816 46.55 30.82 26.65
N SER A 817 45.67 31.80 26.40
CA SER A 817 45.33 32.40 25.10
C SER A 817 46.40 33.39 24.59
N PRO A 818 46.37 33.80 23.30
CA PRO A 818 45.65 35.04 22.96
C PRO A 818 45.03 35.09 21.53
N THR A 819 44.31 36.20 21.22
CA THR A 819 44.09 36.90 19.91
C THR A 819 44.09 36.14 18.56
N GLY A 820 43.23 36.44 17.58
CA GLY A 820 42.26 37.54 17.42
C GLY A 820 41.94 37.78 15.93
N PHE A 821 40.95 38.65 15.63
CA PHE A 821 40.37 38.93 14.29
C PHE A 821 39.61 37.74 13.65
N GLY A 822 38.57 37.95 12.83
CA GLY A 822 37.93 39.22 12.48
C GLY A 822 37.11 39.26 11.18
N GLY A 823 36.60 38.11 10.68
CA GLY A 823 35.83 38.04 9.42
C GLY A 823 34.31 38.12 9.65
N ARG A 824 33.60 38.99 8.89
CA ARG A 824 32.18 39.31 9.12
C ARG A 824 31.30 38.97 7.91
N VAL A 825 30.55 37.87 7.98
CA VAL A 825 29.42 37.60 7.07
C VAL A 825 28.12 38.03 7.76
N LYS A 826 27.22 38.69 7.01
CA LYS A 826 25.93 39.17 7.51
C LYS A 826 24.82 38.20 7.11
N SER A 827 24.13 37.60 8.08
CA SER A 827 22.74 37.15 7.90
C SER A 827 21.80 38.27 8.36
N ALA A 828 20.65 38.42 7.69
CA ALA A 828 19.70 39.50 7.96
C ALA A 828 18.30 38.92 8.18
N SER A 829 17.81 39.01 9.42
CA SER A 829 16.44 38.65 9.80
C SER A 829 15.75 39.85 10.44
N LYS A 830 15.02 40.63 9.63
CA LYS A 830 14.06 41.63 10.11
C LYS A 830 12.66 41.02 10.07
N LEU A 831 12.10 40.72 11.23
CA LEU A 831 10.65 40.53 11.39
C LEU A 831 9.97 41.89 11.61
N PRO A 832 8.68 42.05 11.22
CA PRO A 832 7.95 43.31 11.32
C PRO A 832 7.56 43.66 12.77
N PRO A 833 7.23 44.94 13.06
CA PRO A 833 6.83 45.36 14.39
C PRO A 833 5.43 44.86 14.78
N LEU A 834 5.27 44.51 16.06
CA LEU A 834 3.98 44.14 16.65
C LEU A 834 3.02 45.36 16.73
N PRO A 835 1.71 45.17 16.51
CA PRO A 835 0.71 46.23 16.69
C PRO A 835 0.55 46.61 18.17
N ARG A 836 0.10 47.85 18.43
CA ARG A 836 -0.08 48.41 19.77
C ARG A 836 -1.50 48.24 20.28
N LYS A 837 -1.63 47.87 21.57
CA LYS A 837 -2.80 48.06 22.48
C LYS A 837 -4.20 47.74 21.91
N ILE A 838 -4.81 46.66 22.40
CA ILE A 838 -6.26 46.39 22.27
C ILE A 838 -7.00 46.91 23.53
N SER A 839 -8.26 47.32 23.35
CA SER A 839 -9.14 47.88 24.40
C SER A 839 -9.65 46.81 25.39
N PRO A 840 -9.85 47.13 26.68
CA PRO A 840 -10.40 46.20 27.69
C PRO A 840 -11.92 46.00 27.59
N THR A 841 -12.48 45.96 26.38
CA THR A 841 -13.94 45.94 26.11
C THR A 841 -14.34 44.76 25.21
N VAL A 842 -13.74 43.59 25.45
CA VAL A 842 -13.95 42.34 24.68
C VAL A 842 -14.34 41.16 25.61
N TYR A 843 -14.53 41.42 26.90
CA TYR A 843 -14.76 40.37 27.91
C TYR A 843 -16.25 40.05 28.18
N GLU A 844 -17.18 40.82 27.62
CA GLU A 844 -18.63 40.69 27.88
C GLU A 844 -19.41 40.01 26.74
N THR A 845 -18.73 39.58 25.65
CA THR A 845 -19.39 39.02 24.45
C THR A 845 -19.39 37.47 24.40
N PHE A 846 -19.15 36.80 25.53
CA PHE A 846 -19.05 35.33 25.63
C PHE A 846 -19.94 34.71 26.72
N LEU A 847 -20.91 35.47 27.25
CA LEU A 847 -21.86 35.01 28.28
C LEU A 847 -23.30 35.43 27.96
N GLU A 848 -23.84 34.95 26.83
CA GLU A 848 -25.29 35.00 26.57
C GLU A 848 -25.72 33.89 25.59
N GLN A 849 -27.02 33.54 25.64
CA GLN A 849 -27.72 32.55 24.81
C GLN A 849 -27.38 31.07 25.02
N SER A 850 -27.96 30.51 26.10
CA SER A 850 -28.44 29.13 26.13
C SER A 850 -29.81 29.07 26.82
N ASP A 851 -30.87 29.08 26.01
CA ASP A 851 -32.26 28.70 26.34
C ASP A 851 -32.66 27.55 25.39
#